data_AF-A0A2R5GI73-F1
#
_entry.id   AF-A0A2R5GI73-F1
#
_cell.length_a   1.000
_cell.length_b   1.000
_cell.length_c   1.000
_cell.angle_alpha   90.00
_cell.angle_beta   90.00
_cell.angle_gamma   90.00
#
_symmetry.space_group_name_H-M   'P 1'
#
loop_
_entity.id
_entity.type
_entity.pdbx_description
1 polymer ?
#
loop_
_entity_poly.entity_id
_entity_poly.type
_entity_poly.pdbx_seq_one_letter_code
_entity_poly.pdbx_strand_id
1 'polypeptide(L)'
;MHGLWALVATLALLQAHTIAGTPASKAAKSINVTNAAKATSTVNFAWNTKELEDLHRFDGIGAISGGGATSRLLVEYPDDVKAEIYDFLFLPNHGASLHMVKVEIGGDAESTDGSETSHMHGPDDLDLTRGYEWEILREAKRRNPDILTYGLPWAFPGWLGNEAHNNPFVQPYRTANYTLQWVLGAREIHGIEIDFLGIWNERGADRAYTLALRDLLDANGFKNTKIVSNDGNAREICPKLVDDSEYAAAVDVIGLHYPSDRDAAIRNQCALLNKPIWSAEESSSYDDLNGAACWARVIAAHYVLNNMTSNLMWNLVGSYFHGTNWYASSLLTAVQPWSGFFESDPMPVLWATAHYTHFVQPGWRYLPVGHGSGELKQGGYYNAFVSPDGKDFTLVIVKISRDHASCTRPGLWNYETEPETVRFQFAEGPAARIIANNPLFGRYSNLEENENKPPTLFEPYNVNLEADASLEIHIPVGALFTISTVSTSKKPKPETQTSRASEPAFPLPYRDNFAHYNCSGCYARYLTDQMGAFEIRPDTRGAAGAPNVLRQVAPSIPVHWQNFPLGPLTIIGMTEWEDVHWVLRYGGPPRNTVVDNPKDPNVISSGSIELKPDTWYNLDLVVSLDKVVHASIGNQVLAQNLSVRSRDNGFVGLAVNGYFPVEFAYIDIKPVGNRWKPLSMPQVNQQRDLLSPFPNDASLGLRPCTANGVYDPLQAFAIDSNWQLRALGAAGASGAKSSLTASRLQCVDASDPKHIGLRDCRPGGPVFVTSAKNAAKVNKWVYFPNTFQLRSQLSYSAQVGEPQCLTVLASHDAGSSTLQAEQILAVA
;
A
#
# COMPACT_ATOMS: atom_id res chain seq x y z
N MET A 1 36.37 -69.48 -0.97
CA MET A 1 35.08 -69.57 -0.28
C MET A 1 35.08 -68.46 0.76
N HIS A 2 34.33 -67.39 0.52
CA HIS A 2 33.00 -67.18 1.10
C HIS A 2 33.03 -66.85 2.58
N GLY A 3 32.39 -65.72 2.91
CA GLY A 3 31.55 -65.64 4.10
C GLY A 3 32.17 -64.95 5.31
N LEU A 4 31.60 -63.78 5.59
CA LEU A 4 31.55 -63.03 6.85
C LEU A 4 31.59 -63.91 8.12
N TRP A 5 32.06 -63.34 9.25
CA TRP A 5 31.20 -62.81 10.33
C TRP A 5 32.02 -62.35 11.57
N ALA A 6 31.48 -61.32 12.23
CA ALA A 6 31.50 -61.01 13.67
C ALA A 6 32.65 -60.20 14.35
N LEU A 7 32.22 -58.98 14.77
CA LEU A 7 32.48 -58.23 16.01
C LEU A 7 33.45 -58.79 17.09
N VAL A 8 34.30 -57.90 17.64
CA VAL A 8 34.52 -57.70 19.09
C VAL A 8 34.88 -56.23 19.37
N ALA A 9 34.30 -55.66 20.42
CA ALA A 9 34.55 -54.31 20.96
C ALA A 9 35.30 -54.37 22.31
N THR A 10 36.14 -53.38 22.63
CA THR A 10 36.40 -52.78 23.98
C THR A 10 37.45 -51.65 23.87
N LEU A 11 37.08 -50.37 24.11
CA LEU A 11 37.39 -49.49 25.27
C LEU A 11 38.90 -49.39 25.63
N ALA A 12 39.55 -48.22 25.84
CA ALA A 12 39.13 -46.97 26.49
C ALA A 12 40.14 -45.80 26.30
N LEU A 13 39.60 -44.56 26.32
CA LEU A 13 40.10 -43.26 26.85
C LEU A 13 41.54 -42.75 26.59
N LEU A 14 41.67 -41.53 26.02
CA LEU A 14 41.97 -40.28 26.76
C LEU A 14 41.85 -39.01 25.88
N GLN A 15 41.52 -37.90 26.52
CA GLN A 15 41.18 -36.56 26.00
C GLN A 15 42.39 -35.78 25.43
N ALA A 16 42.16 -34.90 24.44
CA ALA A 16 42.29 -33.43 24.54
C ALA A 16 42.52 -32.71 23.18
N HIS A 17 41.58 -31.82 22.86
CA HIS A 17 41.68 -30.53 22.17
C HIS A 17 42.87 -30.22 21.22
N THR A 18 42.52 -29.96 19.95
CA THR A 18 42.81 -28.68 19.26
C THR A 18 41.92 -28.57 18.02
N ILE A 19 40.95 -27.66 18.04
CA ILE A 19 40.16 -27.26 16.87
C ILE A 19 40.84 -26.01 16.30
N ALA A 20 41.46 -26.15 15.14
CA ALA A 20 41.79 -25.03 14.27
C ALA A 20 41.05 -25.27 12.94
N GLY A 21 39.80 -24.81 12.87
CA GLY A 21 39.01 -24.80 11.64
C GLY A 21 39.25 -23.49 10.90
N THR A 22 39.95 -23.55 9.78
CA THR A 22 39.95 -22.49 8.75
C THR A 22 38.60 -22.49 8.04
N PRO A 23 37.93 -21.33 7.83
CA PRO A 23 36.70 -21.27 7.07
C PRO A 23 37.00 -21.40 5.57
N ALA A 24 36.35 -22.36 4.90
CA ALA A 24 36.38 -22.48 3.45
C ALA A 24 35.54 -21.37 2.81
N SER A 25 36.19 -20.44 2.10
CA SER A 25 35.52 -19.45 1.25
C SER A 25 34.88 -20.15 0.05
N LYS A 26 33.55 -20.11 -0.07
CA LYS A 26 32.87 -20.44 -1.33
C LYS A 26 33.09 -19.31 -2.32
N ALA A 27 33.80 -19.59 -3.43
CA ALA A 27 34.00 -18.65 -4.52
C ALA A 27 32.65 -18.29 -5.20
N ALA A 28 32.43 -17.00 -5.44
CA ALA A 28 31.29 -16.51 -6.22
C ALA A 28 31.36 -17.08 -7.64
N LYS A 29 30.23 -17.63 -8.12
CA LYS A 29 30.14 -18.24 -9.45
C LYS A 29 29.85 -17.13 -10.45
N SER A 30 30.86 -16.66 -11.17
CA SER A 30 30.69 -15.62 -12.19
C SER A 30 29.95 -16.16 -13.42
N ILE A 31 28.99 -15.40 -13.95
CA ILE A 31 28.16 -15.81 -15.09
C ILE A 31 28.81 -15.35 -16.41
N ASN A 32 29.00 -16.29 -17.35
CA ASN A 32 29.34 -16.02 -18.75
C ASN A 32 28.13 -16.39 -19.62
N VAL A 33 27.51 -15.42 -20.30
CA VAL A 33 26.41 -15.66 -21.25
C VAL A 33 27.02 -16.08 -22.60
N THR A 34 26.68 -17.26 -23.12
CA THR A 34 27.33 -17.83 -24.33
C THR A 34 26.77 -17.27 -25.64
N ASN A 35 27.66 -16.97 -26.60
CA ASN A 35 27.38 -16.36 -27.90
C ASN A 35 26.67 -17.29 -28.90
N ALA A 36 25.55 -16.84 -29.47
CA ALA A 36 25.04 -17.27 -30.77
C ALA A 36 25.09 -16.09 -31.74
N ALA A 37 25.79 -16.25 -32.87
CA ALA A 37 26.06 -15.17 -33.81
C ALA A 37 24.79 -14.67 -34.54
N LYS A 38 24.32 -13.48 -34.16
CA LYS A 38 23.44 -12.59 -34.94
C LYS A 38 24.12 -11.21 -35.05
N ALA A 39 23.66 -10.38 -36.00
CA ALA A 39 24.25 -9.10 -36.37
C ALA A 39 24.61 -8.19 -35.18
N THR A 40 25.88 -7.82 -35.04
CA THR A 40 26.39 -6.91 -34.01
C THR A 40 25.97 -5.47 -34.31
N SER A 41 25.27 -4.82 -33.37
CA SER A 41 25.04 -3.38 -33.40
C SER A 41 26.17 -2.65 -32.65
N THR A 42 26.50 -1.42 -33.03
CA THR A 42 27.56 -0.63 -32.38
C THR A 42 26.98 0.65 -31.79
N VAL A 43 27.23 0.87 -30.51
CA VAL A 43 26.93 2.11 -29.78
C VAL A 43 28.24 2.83 -29.53
N ASN A 44 28.37 4.05 -30.05
CA ASN A 44 29.57 4.86 -29.86
C ASN A 44 29.33 5.85 -28.71
N PHE A 45 30.15 5.74 -27.66
CA PHE A 45 30.24 6.77 -26.62
C PHE A 45 31.12 7.90 -27.11
N ALA A 46 30.54 8.78 -27.92
CA ALA A 46 31.19 9.99 -28.40
C ALA A 46 30.32 11.19 -28.03
N TRP A 47 30.52 11.72 -26.82
CA TRP A 47 29.98 13.04 -26.46
C TRP A 47 31.11 14.06 -26.44
N ASN A 48 30.81 15.23 -26.99
CA ASN A 48 31.72 16.36 -27.08
C ASN A 48 30.99 17.55 -26.45
N THR A 49 30.99 17.64 -25.13
CA THR A 49 30.44 18.81 -24.43
C THR A 49 31.52 19.44 -23.58
N LYS A 50 31.54 20.77 -23.64
CA LYS A 50 32.55 21.60 -23.00
C LYS A 50 32.43 21.55 -21.47
N GLU A 51 31.27 21.22 -20.91
CA GLU A 51 31.05 21.10 -19.46
C GLU A 51 30.03 19.98 -19.13
N LEU A 52 30.31 19.15 -18.10
CA LEU A 52 29.39 18.10 -17.59
C LEU A 52 28.09 18.71 -17.01
N GLU A 53 28.13 19.99 -16.65
CA GLU A 53 27.04 20.69 -15.99
C GLU A 53 25.81 20.88 -16.87
N ASP A 54 25.99 20.94 -18.20
CA ASP A 54 24.94 21.09 -19.21
C ASP A 54 24.11 19.80 -19.42
N LEU A 55 24.56 18.66 -18.88
CA LEU A 55 23.86 17.39 -19.00
C LEU A 55 22.73 17.27 -17.98
N HIS A 56 21.71 16.46 -18.30
CA HIS A 56 20.63 16.18 -17.36
C HIS A 56 21.18 15.54 -16.07
N ARG A 57 20.83 16.15 -14.94
CA ARG A 57 21.10 15.62 -13.61
C ARG A 57 20.21 14.41 -13.36
N PHE A 58 20.78 13.32 -12.85
CA PHE A 58 20.02 12.25 -12.23
C PHE A 58 19.63 12.67 -10.82
N ASP A 59 18.33 12.59 -10.51
CA ASP A 59 17.77 13.10 -9.26
C ASP A 59 17.51 11.98 -8.23
N GLY A 60 17.55 10.72 -8.64
CA GLY A 60 17.51 9.57 -7.74
C GLY A 60 16.41 8.56 -8.08
N ILE A 61 16.46 7.38 -7.46
CA ILE A 61 15.38 6.40 -7.44
C ILE A 61 14.86 6.34 -6.01
N GLY A 62 13.54 6.40 -5.85
CA GLY A 62 12.90 6.40 -4.55
C GLY A 62 11.73 5.43 -4.44
N ALA A 63 11.11 5.42 -3.27
CA ALA A 63 9.87 4.71 -3.02
C ALA A 63 8.99 5.45 -2.01
N ILE A 64 7.71 5.08 -1.97
CA ILE A 64 6.65 5.81 -1.27
C ILE A 64 6.15 4.99 -0.08
N SER A 65 6.25 5.54 1.12
CA SER A 65 5.44 5.09 2.27
C SER A 65 4.17 5.92 2.33
N GLY A 66 3.04 5.25 2.54
CA GLY A 66 1.71 5.84 2.52
C GLY A 66 1.01 5.82 1.16
N GLY A 67 0.00 6.68 1.02
CA GLY A 67 -1.00 6.59 -0.04
C GLY A 67 -1.67 5.21 -0.15
N GLY A 68 -2.05 4.50 0.89
CA GLY A 68 -2.25 4.85 2.30
C GLY A 68 -2.03 3.63 3.17
N ALA A 69 -1.57 3.82 4.40
CA ALA A 69 -1.37 2.73 5.37
C ALA A 69 -0.40 1.61 4.95
N THR A 70 0.46 1.87 3.96
CA THR A 70 1.28 0.82 3.32
C THR A 70 2.39 0.29 4.24
N SER A 71 2.83 1.10 5.21
CA SER A 71 3.84 0.71 6.21
C SER A 71 3.23 0.33 7.58
N ARG A 72 1.90 0.23 7.70
CA ARG A 72 1.22 0.12 9.00
C ARG A 72 1.70 -1.06 9.86
N LEU A 73 1.86 -2.25 9.29
CA LEU A 73 2.29 -3.44 10.03
C LEU A 73 3.79 -3.46 10.30
N LEU A 74 4.60 -2.68 9.56
CA LEU A 74 6.06 -2.69 9.69
C LEU A 74 6.50 -2.27 11.09
N VAL A 75 5.86 -1.24 11.66
CA VAL A 75 6.24 -0.72 12.99
C VAL A 75 5.98 -1.70 14.13
N GLU A 76 5.18 -2.74 13.89
CA GLU A 76 4.84 -3.79 14.85
C GLU A 76 5.81 -5.00 14.80
N TYR A 77 6.75 -5.02 13.86
CA TYR A 77 7.78 -6.06 13.79
C TYR A 77 8.73 -5.99 14.99
N PRO A 78 9.28 -7.14 15.43
CA PRO A 78 10.41 -7.16 16.36
C PRO A 78 11.55 -6.27 15.88
N ASP A 79 12.17 -5.52 16.80
CA ASP A 79 13.13 -4.46 16.47
C ASP A 79 14.31 -4.94 15.61
N ASP A 80 14.79 -6.18 15.81
CA ASP A 80 15.86 -6.79 15.03
C ASP A 80 15.46 -7.01 13.56
N VAL A 81 14.24 -7.51 13.33
CA VAL A 81 13.71 -7.72 11.97
C VAL A 81 13.38 -6.39 11.31
N LYS A 82 12.74 -5.47 12.05
CA LYS A 82 12.41 -4.14 11.56
C LYS A 82 13.67 -3.38 11.15
N ALA A 83 14.74 -3.47 11.95
CA ALA A 83 16.03 -2.87 11.61
C ALA A 83 16.65 -3.48 10.35
N GLU A 84 16.55 -4.80 10.16
CA GLU A 84 17.00 -5.49 8.95
C GLU A 84 16.20 -5.09 7.71
N ILE A 85 14.87 -4.98 7.81
CA ILE A 85 14.02 -4.47 6.71
C ILE A 85 14.47 -3.06 6.31
N TYR A 86 14.68 -2.17 7.28
CA TYR A 86 15.20 -0.83 6.99
C TYR A 86 16.62 -0.85 6.41
N ASP A 87 17.48 -1.82 6.76
CA ASP A 87 18.78 -1.98 6.10
C ASP A 87 18.62 -2.38 4.62
N PHE A 88 17.69 -3.27 4.32
CA PHE A 88 17.36 -3.62 2.93
C PHE A 88 16.76 -2.45 2.15
N LEU A 89 16.02 -1.55 2.78
CA LEU A 89 15.45 -0.38 2.10
C LEU A 89 16.48 0.76 1.91
N PHE A 90 17.22 1.12 2.96
CA PHE A 90 17.94 2.40 3.01
C PHE A 90 19.45 2.30 3.15
N LEU A 91 20.00 1.21 3.69
CA LEU A 91 21.45 1.14 3.94
C LEU A 91 22.22 1.11 2.59
N PRO A 92 23.18 2.04 2.35
CA PRO A 92 23.90 2.07 1.09
C PRO A 92 24.68 0.79 0.80
N ASN A 93 24.67 0.36 -0.47
CA ASN A 93 25.31 -0.87 -0.94
C ASN A 93 24.82 -2.13 -0.20
N HIS A 94 23.55 -2.16 0.24
CA HIS A 94 22.94 -3.29 0.93
C HIS A 94 21.83 -3.91 0.07
N GLY A 95 20.58 -3.46 0.23
CA GLY A 95 19.43 -3.85 -0.60
C GLY A 95 19.10 -2.79 -1.64
N ALA A 96 17.88 -2.26 -1.62
CA ALA A 96 17.41 -1.18 -2.50
C ALA A 96 18.27 0.08 -2.42
N SER A 97 18.88 0.39 -1.27
CA SER A 97 19.79 1.53 -1.07
C SER A 97 19.20 2.84 -1.60
N LEU A 98 17.93 3.11 -1.28
CA LEU A 98 17.16 4.19 -1.90
C LEU A 98 17.82 5.57 -1.78
N HIS A 99 17.66 6.37 -2.83
CA HIS A 99 18.13 7.76 -2.86
C HIS A 99 17.09 8.76 -2.33
N MET A 100 15.82 8.35 -2.34
CA MET A 100 14.70 9.20 -1.93
C MET A 100 13.64 8.36 -1.23
N VAL A 101 13.08 8.92 -0.16
CA VAL A 101 11.88 8.39 0.49
C VAL A 101 10.80 9.47 0.42
N LYS A 102 9.65 9.11 -0.17
CA LYS A 102 8.44 9.92 -0.18
C LYS A 102 7.47 9.36 0.86
N VAL A 103 6.88 10.23 1.67
CA VAL A 103 5.94 9.85 2.73
C VAL A 103 4.63 10.61 2.59
N GLU A 104 3.53 9.97 2.95
CA GLU A 104 2.24 10.65 3.10
C GLU A 104 2.29 11.64 4.28
N ILE A 105 1.73 12.83 4.06
CA ILE A 105 1.33 13.73 5.16
C ILE A 105 -0.11 13.35 5.51
N GLY A 106 -0.26 12.56 6.57
CA GLY A 106 -1.55 11.99 6.97
C GLY A 106 -2.67 13.03 7.13
N GLY A 107 -3.88 12.65 6.72
CA GLY A 107 -5.03 13.55 6.62
C GLY A 107 -6.31 13.04 7.29
N ASP A 108 -6.21 12.01 8.14
CA ASP A 108 -7.32 11.32 8.81
C ASP A 108 -8.33 10.63 7.87
N ALA A 109 -7.98 10.47 6.60
CA ALA A 109 -8.86 9.89 5.58
C ALA A 109 -8.18 8.74 4.85
N GLU A 110 -9.00 7.87 4.29
CA GLU A 110 -8.58 6.79 3.40
C GLU A 110 -7.74 7.35 2.23
N SER A 111 -6.63 6.67 1.94
CA SER A 111 -5.74 7.03 0.85
C SER A 111 -5.22 5.85 0.00
N THR A 112 -5.61 4.58 0.25
CA THR A 112 -5.70 3.39 -0.66
C THR A 112 -5.92 2.07 0.10
N ASP A 113 -5.12 1.81 1.14
CA ASP A 113 -5.19 0.59 1.99
C ASP A 113 -5.53 0.90 3.45
N GLY A 114 -5.73 2.18 3.76
CA GLY A 114 -6.15 2.67 5.06
C GLY A 114 -6.04 4.19 5.16
N SER A 115 -6.28 4.72 6.35
CA SER A 115 -6.10 6.13 6.69
C SER A 115 -4.84 6.37 7.53
N GLU A 116 -4.20 7.50 7.30
CA GLU A 116 -3.05 7.96 8.07
C GLU A 116 -3.40 9.18 8.93
N THR A 117 -2.96 9.15 10.19
CA THR A 117 -3.27 10.16 11.20
C THR A 117 -2.61 11.50 10.87
N SER A 118 -3.38 12.58 11.00
CA SER A 118 -2.89 13.95 10.83
C SER A 118 -2.15 14.46 12.07
N HIS A 119 -1.14 15.30 11.85
CA HIS A 119 -0.54 16.10 12.91
C HIS A 119 -1.47 17.17 13.48
N MET A 120 -2.60 17.47 12.83
CA MET A 120 -3.61 18.42 13.30
C MET A 120 -5.05 17.97 12.96
N HIS A 121 -5.68 17.16 13.82
CA HIS A 121 -7.07 16.73 13.63
C HIS A 121 -8.06 17.91 13.61
N GLY A 122 -7.72 18.99 14.32
CA GLY A 122 -8.47 20.23 14.43
C GLY A 122 -7.54 21.44 14.40
N PRO A 123 -8.09 22.67 14.33
CA PRO A 123 -7.29 23.90 14.23
C PRO A 123 -6.40 24.16 15.46
N ASP A 124 -6.82 23.69 16.64
CA ASP A 124 -6.11 23.89 17.92
C ASP A 124 -5.32 22.64 18.36
N ASP A 125 -5.27 21.62 17.51
CA ASP A 125 -4.58 20.36 17.77
C ASP A 125 -3.26 20.32 16.99
N LEU A 126 -2.15 20.07 17.67
CA LEU A 126 -0.83 19.90 17.06
C LEU A 126 -0.06 18.82 17.79
N ASP A 127 0.19 17.72 17.10
CA ASP A 127 1.03 16.63 17.60
C ASP A 127 1.90 16.10 16.46
N LEU A 128 3.17 16.46 16.53
CA LEU A 128 4.17 16.14 15.53
C LEU A 128 4.82 14.78 15.80
N THR A 129 4.23 13.94 16.67
CA THR A 129 4.74 12.61 17.00
C THR A 129 3.84 11.46 16.53
N ARG A 130 2.65 11.78 16.01
CA ARG A 130 1.68 10.81 15.49
C ARG A 130 2.15 10.13 14.21
N GLY A 131 1.65 8.93 14.00
CA GLY A 131 1.95 8.15 12.82
C GLY A 131 3.32 7.49 12.84
N TYR A 132 3.62 6.71 11.81
CA TYR A 132 4.87 5.97 11.67
C TYR A 132 5.83 6.58 10.65
N GLU A 133 5.37 7.54 9.84
CA GLU A 133 6.20 8.17 8.81
C GLU A 133 7.42 8.91 9.40
N TRP A 134 7.30 9.44 10.61
CA TRP A 134 8.45 10.01 11.33
C TRP A 134 9.53 8.96 11.65
N GLU A 135 9.14 7.73 12.00
CA GLU A 135 10.10 6.64 12.23
C GLU A 135 10.80 6.27 10.92
N ILE A 136 10.06 6.16 9.82
CA ILE A 136 10.60 5.83 8.50
C ILE A 136 11.60 6.90 8.05
N LEU A 137 11.24 8.18 8.16
CA LEU A 137 12.15 9.29 7.82
C LEU A 137 13.43 9.27 8.68
N ARG A 138 13.31 9.04 10.00
CA ARG A 138 14.46 8.95 10.90
C ARG A 138 15.35 7.74 10.57
N GLU A 139 14.75 6.56 10.38
CA GLU A 139 15.50 5.33 10.09
C GLU A 139 16.15 5.35 8.70
N ALA A 140 15.54 6.06 7.74
CA ALA A 140 16.13 6.35 6.45
C ALA A 140 17.35 7.26 6.58
N LYS A 141 17.21 8.44 7.20
CA LYS A 141 18.32 9.39 7.42
C LYS A 141 19.44 8.80 8.28
N ARG A 142 19.12 7.95 9.26
CA ARG A 142 20.10 7.27 10.11
C ARG A 142 21.02 6.34 9.31
N ARG A 143 20.48 5.65 8.30
CA ARG A 143 21.24 4.71 7.45
C ARG A 143 21.90 5.40 6.27
N ASN A 144 21.23 6.37 5.70
CA ASN A 144 21.69 7.17 4.58
C ASN A 144 21.43 8.65 4.88
N PRO A 145 22.39 9.37 5.48
CA PRO A 145 22.24 10.80 5.77
C PRO A 145 21.94 11.66 4.53
N ASP A 146 22.37 11.21 3.36
CA ASP A 146 22.20 11.88 2.07
C ASP A 146 20.86 11.52 1.37
N ILE A 147 20.02 10.66 1.96
CA ILE A 147 18.73 10.31 1.38
C ILE A 147 17.84 11.56 1.27
N LEU A 148 17.24 11.77 0.11
CA LEU A 148 16.29 12.87 -0.12
C LEU A 148 14.94 12.53 0.51
N THR A 149 14.26 13.55 1.03
CA THR A 149 12.97 13.40 1.72
C THR A 149 11.88 14.17 1.00
N TYR A 150 10.71 13.55 0.85
CA TYR A 150 9.59 14.12 0.13
C TYR A 150 8.28 13.89 0.90
N GLY A 151 7.59 14.95 1.34
CA GLY A 151 6.23 14.87 1.91
C GLY A 151 5.13 15.26 0.91
N LEU A 152 4.04 14.49 0.83
CA LEU A 152 2.86 14.81 0.00
C LEU A 152 1.56 14.45 0.75
N PRO A 153 0.56 15.35 0.82
CA PRO A 153 -0.76 14.99 1.34
C PRO A 153 -1.63 14.28 0.29
N TRP A 154 -2.29 13.18 0.69
CA TRP A 154 -3.39 12.56 -0.07
C TRP A 154 -4.75 13.12 0.34
N ALA A 155 -4.93 13.35 1.64
CA ALA A 155 -6.13 13.89 2.25
C ALA A 155 -5.78 15.04 3.19
N PHE A 156 -6.80 15.75 3.68
CA PHE A 156 -6.62 16.80 4.68
C PHE A 156 -7.70 16.69 5.78
N PRO A 157 -7.40 17.08 7.02
CA PRO A 157 -8.41 17.20 8.07
C PRO A 157 -9.58 18.11 7.66
N GLY A 158 -10.78 17.77 8.11
CA GLY A 158 -12.02 18.44 7.65
C GLY A 158 -12.07 19.95 7.89
N TRP A 159 -11.41 20.45 8.95
CA TRP A 159 -11.38 21.87 9.29
C TRP A 159 -10.63 22.76 8.27
N LEU A 160 -9.83 22.15 7.40
CA LEU A 160 -9.16 22.82 6.27
C LEU A 160 -10.06 22.94 5.05
N GLY A 161 -11.06 22.07 4.93
CA GLY A 161 -12.05 22.10 3.86
C GLY A 161 -13.18 23.10 4.12
N ASN A 162 -14.22 23.02 3.28
CA ASN A 162 -15.52 23.61 3.58
C ASN A 162 -16.59 22.51 3.58
N GLU A 163 -17.63 22.65 4.41
CA GLU A 163 -18.72 21.67 4.49
C GLU A 163 -19.48 21.51 3.16
N ALA A 164 -19.33 22.46 2.23
CA ALA A 164 -20.00 22.44 0.92
C ALA A 164 -19.21 21.71 -0.18
N HIS A 165 -17.87 21.65 -0.11
CA HIS A 165 -17.00 21.11 -1.15
C HIS A 165 -15.82 20.32 -0.54
N ASN A 166 -15.50 19.17 -1.14
CA ASN A 166 -14.31 18.41 -0.81
C ASN A 166 -13.04 19.11 -1.36
N ASN A 167 -12.70 20.30 -0.85
CA ASN A 167 -11.60 21.14 -1.34
C ASN A 167 -10.86 21.83 -0.18
N PRO A 168 -9.55 21.56 0.01
CA PRO A 168 -8.76 22.14 1.09
C PRO A 168 -8.22 23.54 0.73
N PHE A 169 -8.34 24.00 -0.51
CA PHE A 169 -7.68 25.24 -0.98
C PHE A 169 -8.59 26.48 -0.96
N VAL A 170 -9.76 26.40 -0.32
CA VAL A 170 -10.66 27.57 -0.14
C VAL A 170 -9.97 28.69 0.64
N GLN A 171 -9.08 28.34 1.57
CA GLN A 171 -8.22 29.29 2.27
C GLN A 171 -6.75 28.87 2.09
N PRO A 172 -6.12 29.27 0.97
CA PRO A 172 -4.78 28.82 0.60
C PRO A 172 -3.72 28.94 1.70
N TYR A 173 -3.65 30.09 2.38
CA TYR A 173 -2.71 30.31 3.48
C TYR A 173 -2.99 29.47 4.72
N ARG A 174 -4.25 29.10 4.99
CA ARG A 174 -4.60 28.22 6.10
C ARG A 174 -4.02 26.83 5.86
N THR A 175 -4.24 26.29 4.67
CA THR A 175 -3.77 24.96 4.28
C THR A 175 -2.26 24.94 4.08
N ALA A 176 -1.68 26.01 3.54
CA ALA A 176 -0.23 26.15 3.45
C ALA A 176 0.42 26.22 4.84
N ASN A 177 -0.22 26.89 5.82
CA ASN A 177 0.25 26.89 7.21
C ASN A 177 0.15 25.51 7.86
N TYR A 178 -0.90 24.73 7.58
CA TYR A 178 -0.99 23.33 8.03
C TYR A 178 0.20 22.49 7.52
N THR A 179 0.52 22.59 6.23
CA THR A 179 1.70 21.93 5.64
C THR A 179 3.00 22.44 6.25
N LEU A 180 3.13 23.75 6.50
CA LEU A 180 4.30 24.33 7.17
C LEU A 180 4.50 23.77 8.59
N GLN A 181 3.44 23.55 9.38
CA GLN A 181 3.56 22.96 10.72
C GLN A 181 4.20 21.56 10.67
N TRP A 182 3.86 20.75 9.66
CA TRP A 182 4.48 19.44 9.46
C TRP A 182 5.98 19.57 9.17
N VAL A 183 6.37 20.51 8.30
CA VAL A 183 7.77 20.79 7.93
C VAL A 183 8.57 21.30 9.14
N LEU A 184 7.97 22.18 9.94
CA LEU A 184 8.56 22.64 11.21
C LEU A 184 8.77 21.47 12.16
N GLY A 185 7.78 20.57 12.30
CA GLY A 185 7.90 19.37 13.13
C GLY A 185 9.01 18.43 12.68
N ALA A 186 9.16 18.23 11.36
CA ALA A 186 10.26 17.46 10.80
C ALA A 186 11.62 18.01 11.27
N ARG A 187 11.84 19.33 11.17
CA ARG A 187 13.10 19.97 11.58
C ARG A 187 13.28 20.00 13.10
N GLU A 188 12.29 20.51 13.83
CA GLU A 188 12.42 20.86 15.24
C GLU A 188 12.31 19.65 16.18
N ILE A 189 11.46 18.69 15.85
CA ILE A 189 11.21 17.50 16.68
C ILE A 189 12.05 16.30 16.22
N HIS A 190 12.17 16.11 14.90
CA HIS A 190 12.82 14.92 14.35
C HIS A 190 14.23 15.16 13.81
N GLY A 191 14.67 16.41 13.70
CA GLY A 191 15.99 16.76 13.15
C GLY A 191 16.12 16.47 11.66
N ILE A 192 15.01 16.50 10.92
CA ILE A 192 14.94 16.16 9.50
C ILE A 192 14.61 17.40 8.69
N GLU A 193 15.49 17.74 7.75
CA GLU A 193 15.21 18.72 6.71
C GLU A 193 14.42 18.06 5.59
N ILE A 194 13.25 18.61 5.26
CA ILE A 194 12.41 18.14 4.15
C ILE A 194 12.91 18.76 2.85
N ASP A 195 13.31 17.91 1.90
CA ASP A 195 13.87 18.35 0.62
C ASP A 195 12.78 18.75 -0.37
N PHE A 196 11.65 18.03 -0.39
CA PHE A 196 10.56 18.21 -1.34
C PHE A 196 9.17 18.20 -0.68
N LEU A 197 8.26 19.02 -1.19
CA LEU A 197 6.84 19.03 -0.83
C LEU A 197 5.97 19.01 -2.07
N GLY A 198 4.87 18.26 -1.98
CA GLY A 198 3.88 18.13 -3.04
C GLY A 198 2.64 18.96 -2.75
N ILE A 199 1.67 18.93 -3.67
CA ILE A 199 0.45 19.73 -3.57
C ILE A 199 -0.72 18.94 -3.01
N TRP A 200 -1.29 18.03 -3.80
CA TRP A 200 -2.38 17.15 -3.42
C TRP A 200 -2.43 15.96 -4.37
N ASN A 201 -2.16 14.76 -3.83
CA ASN A 201 -1.93 13.56 -4.64
C ASN A 201 -3.05 13.26 -5.63
N GLU A 202 -2.74 13.14 -6.92
CA GLU A 202 -3.69 12.83 -8.00
C GLU A 202 -4.96 13.69 -8.01
N ARG A 203 -4.88 14.91 -7.47
CA ARG A 203 -5.98 15.89 -7.45
C ARG A 203 -5.53 17.18 -8.14
N GLY A 204 -6.48 18.09 -8.32
CA GLY A 204 -6.20 19.35 -8.98
C GLY A 204 -5.20 20.18 -8.18
N ALA A 205 -4.08 20.58 -8.79
CA ALA A 205 -3.19 21.54 -8.16
C ALA A 205 -3.81 22.94 -8.17
N ASP A 206 -3.69 23.64 -7.05
CA ASP A 206 -4.18 25.00 -6.88
C ASP A 206 -3.03 26.01 -6.85
N ARG A 207 -3.08 26.96 -7.80
CA ARG A 207 -2.08 28.02 -7.95
C ARG A 207 -1.94 28.86 -6.68
N ALA A 208 -3.06 29.29 -6.09
CA ALA A 208 -3.02 30.20 -4.95
C ALA A 208 -2.40 29.53 -3.72
N TYR A 209 -2.70 28.25 -3.50
CA TYR A 209 -2.05 27.43 -2.49
C TYR A 209 -0.56 27.27 -2.76
N THR A 210 -0.14 26.96 -4.00
CA THR A 210 1.29 26.82 -4.30
C THR A 210 2.07 28.10 -4.03
N LEU A 211 1.53 29.27 -4.40
CA LEU A 211 2.18 30.55 -4.09
C LEU A 211 2.21 30.84 -2.59
N ALA A 212 1.11 30.58 -1.87
CA ALA A 212 1.07 30.75 -0.41
C ALA A 212 2.05 29.82 0.31
N LEU A 213 2.19 28.57 -0.15
CA LEU A 213 3.16 27.61 0.39
C LEU A 213 4.60 28.09 0.16
N ARG A 214 4.93 28.55 -1.06
CA ARG A 214 6.27 29.10 -1.35
C ARG A 214 6.60 30.30 -0.46
N ASP A 215 5.66 31.24 -0.32
CA ASP A 215 5.84 32.44 0.52
C ASP A 215 6.07 32.06 2.00
N LEU A 216 5.24 31.17 2.55
CA LEU A 216 5.38 30.72 3.93
C LEU A 216 6.69 29.96 4.18
N LEU A 217 7.10 29.07 3.26
CA LEU A 217 8.38 28.38 3.37
C LEU A 217 9.55 29.37 3.38
N ASP A 218 9.56 30.35 2.48
CA ASP A 218 10.63 31.35 2.38
C ASP A 218 10.71 32.24 3.62
N ALA A 219 9.56 32.68 4.13
CA ALA A 219 9.45 33.49 5.33
C ALA A 219 9.94 32.76 6.59
N ASN A 220 9.86 31.43 6.61
CA ASN A 220 10.26 30.59 7.74
C ASN A 220 11.60 29.87 7.54
N GLY A 221 12.41 30.29 6.56
CA GLY A 221 13.77 29.79 6.37
C GLY A 221 13.88 28.43 5.66
N PHE A 222 12.85 28.02 4.93
CA PHE A 222 12.77 26.79 4.13
C PHE A 222 12.92 27.06 2.62
N LYS A 223 13.76 28.04 2.25
CA LYS A 223 14.03 28.40 0.84
C LYS A 223 14.58 27.25 -0.01
N ASN A 224 15.20 26.26 0.63
CA ASN A 224 15.77 25.09 -0.03
C ASN A 224 14.78 23.92 -0.17
N THR A 225 13.66 23.94 0.55
CA THR A 225 12.59 22.94 0.39
C THR A 225 11.86 23.24 -0.92
N LYS A 226 11.90 22.30 -1.84
CA LYS A 226 11.41 22.44 -3.22
C LYS A 226 9.96 22.01 -3.34
N ILE A 227 9.23 22.64 -4.25
CA ILE A 227 7.84 22.29 -4.55
C ILE A 227 7.78 21.41 -5.81
N VAL A 228 7.19 20.23 -5.66
CA VAL A 228 6.87 19.30 -6.75
C VAL A 228 5.40 19.50 -7.13
N SER A 229 5.10 19.62 -8.42
CA SER A 229 3.72 19.74 -8.89
C SER A 229 3.45 18.96 -10.17
N ASN A 230 2.29 18.32 -10.36
CA ASN A 230 1.16 18.23 -9.43
C ASN A 230 1.00 16.87 -8.75
N ASP A 231 1.95 15.95 -8.93
CA ASP A 231 1.77 14.55 -8.53
C ASP A 231 0.49 13.99 -9.16
N GLY A 232 0.41 14.21 -10.48
CA GLY A 232 -0.75 13.94 -11.29
C GLY A 232 -0.37 13.79 -12.76
N ASN A 233 -1.10 14.44 -13.67
CA ASN A 233 -0.95 14.25 -15.11
C ASN A 233 -0.36 15.47 -15.82
N ALA A 234 0.52 15.20 -16.80
CA ALA A 234 1.23 16.25 -17.57
C ALA A 234 0.28 17.20 -18.32
N ARG A 235 -0.86 16.68 -18.79
CA ARG A 235 -1.85 17.43 -19.57
C ARG A 235 -2.58 18.49 -18.76
N GLU A 236 -2.60 18.34 -17.44
CA GLU A 236 -3.20 19.31 -16.54
C GLU A 236 -2.21 20.39 -16.13
N ILE A 237 -1.02 19.99 -15.66
CA ILE A 237 -0.09 20.92 -15.02
C ILE A 237 0.78 21.70 -16.02
N CYS A 238 1.31 21.05 -17.06
CA CYS A 238 2.30 21.68 -17.93
C CYS A 238 1.74 22.86 -18.75
N PRO A 239 0.51 22.83 -19.29
CA PRO A 239 -0.09 24.01 -19.93
C PRO A 239 -0.24 25.18 -18.95
N LYS A 240 -0.71 24.92 -17.73
CA LYS A 240 -0.91 25.95 -16.70
C LYS A 240 0.40 26.64 -16.34
N LEU A 241 1.50 25.89 -16.22
CA LEU A 241 2.82 26.46 -15.93
C LEU A 241 3.40 27.22 -17.12
N VAL A 242 3.16 26.77 -18.36
CA VAL A 242 3.63 27.49 -19.57
C VAL A 242 2.95 28.86 -19.68
N ASP A 243 1.66 28.92 -19.35
CA ASP A 243 0.86 30.15 -19.46
C ASP A 243 1.04 31.11 -18.26
N ASP A 244 1.67 30.66 -17.17
CA ASP A 244 1.81 31.43 -15.94
C ASP A 244 3.22 31.34 -15.34
N SER A 245 4.05 32.36 -15.64
CA SER A 245 5.44 32.42 -15.18
C SER A 245 5.59 32.56 -13.66
N GLU A 246 4.63 33.18 -12.98
CA GLU A 246 4.66 33.30 -11.51
C GLU A 246 4.40 31.94 -10.87
N TYR A 247 3.41 31.20 -11.38
CA TYR A 247 3.16 29.84 -10.92
C TYR A 247 4.33 28.91 -11.24
N ALA A 248 4.89 28.99 -12.45
CA ALA A 248 6.08 28.24 -12.83
C ALA A 248 7.31 28.58 -11.98
N ALA A 249 7.45 29.81 -11.48
CA ALA A 249 8.57 30.18 -10.59
C ALA A 249 8.47 29.52 -9.21
N ALA A 250 7.25 29.25 -8.72
CA ALA A 250 7.04 28.59 -7.43
C ALA A 250 7.17 27.07 -7.47
N VAL A 251 7.08 26.45 -8.65
CA VAL A 251 7.25 25.00 -8.84
C VAL A 251 8.67 24.68 -9.26
N ASP A 252 9.37 23.84 -8.50
CA ASP A 252 10.76 23.45 -8.77
C ASP A 252 10.84 22.23 -9.71
N VAL A 253 9.91 21.28 -9.55
CA VAL A 253 9.92 19.99 -10.23
C VAL A 253 8.52 19.64 -10.75
N ILE A 254 8.45 19.07 -11.95
CA ILE A 254 7.21 18.53 -12.51
C ILE A 254 7.10 17.05 -12.10
N GLY A 255 6.23 16.75 -11.13
CA GLY A 255 5.95 15.39 -10.66
C GLY A 255 4.74 14.78 -11.36
N LEU A 256 4.95 13.64 -12.02
CA LEU A 256 3.92 12.94 -12.80
C LEU A 256 3.69 11.53 -12.29
N HIS A 257 2.46 11.03 -12.41
CA HIS A 257 2.05 9.70 -11.96
C HIS A 257 1.77 8.78 -13.13
N TYR A 258 2.35 7.58 -13.12
CA TYR A 258 2.22 6.55 -14.16
C TYR A 258 2.29 7.12 -15.60
N PRO A 259 3.29 7.99 -15.91
CA PRO A 259 3.37 8.64 -17.20
C PRO A 259 3.45 7.63 -18.34
N SER A 260 2.72 7.89 -19.42
CA SER A 260 2.85 7.08 -20.62
C SER A 260 4.16 7.38 -21.33
N ASP A 261 4.87 6.31 -21.74
CA ASP A 261 6.05 6.35 -22.62
C ASP A 261 5.90 7.34 -23.80
N ARG A 262 4.66 7.52 -24.30
CA ARG A 262 4.36 8.36 -25.47
C ARG A 262 3.51 9.60 -25.22
N ASP A 263 3.44 10.14 -24.01
CA ASP A 263 2.62 11.33 -23.76
C ASP A 263 3.17 12.59 -24.46
N ALA A 264 2.36 13.18 -25.34
CA ALA A 264 2.73 14.37 -26.09
C ALA A 264 2.87 15.63 -25.21
N ALA A 265 2.11 15.71 -24.10
CA ALA A 265 2.22 16.85 -23.18
C ALA A 265 3.60 16.95 -22.55
N ILE A 266 4.21 15.80 -22.22
CA ILE A 266 5.56 15.74 -21.64
C ILE A 266 6.58 16.29 -22.64
N ARG A 267 6.57 15.78 -23.87
CA ARG A 267 7.53 16.18 -24.91
C ARG A 267 7.34 17.59 -25.45
N ASN A 268 6.12 18.10 -25.47
CA ASN A 268 5.81 19.36 -26.17
C ASN A 268 5.57 20.54 -25.23
N GLN A 269 5.12 20.30 -23.99
CA GLN A 269 4.74 21.37 -23.05
C GLN A 269 5.64 21.35 -21.82
N CYS A 270 5.78 20.20 -21.14
CA CYS A 270 6.65 20.12 -19.96
C CYS A 270 8.11 20.43 -20.31
N ALA A 271 8.57 19.97 -21.48
CA ALA A 271 9.92 20.25 -22.00
C ALA A 271 10.21 21.76 -22.21
N LEU A 272 9.19 22.61 -22.38
CA LEU A 272 9.38 24.06 -22.56
C LEU A 272 9.74 24.78 -21.24
N LEU A 273 9.44 24.15 -20.10
CA LEU A 273 9.60 24.77 -18.77
C LEU A 273 11.04 24.70 -18.25
N ASN A 274 11.90 23.89 -18.88
CA ASN A 274 13.28 23.65 -18.44
C ASN A 274 13.39 23.28 -16.94
N LYS A 275 12.46 22.45 -16.47
CA LYS A 275 12.41 21.91 -15.11
C LYS A 275 12.67 20.40 -15.13
N PRO A 276 13.22 19.82 -14.05
CA PRO A 276 13.24 18.38 -13.88
C PRO A 276 11.82 17.80 -13.98
N ILE A 277 11.71 16.66 -14.66
CA ILE A 277 10.47 15.91 -14.80
C ILE A 277 10.69 14.56 -14.11
N TRP A 278 9.84 14.22 -13.16
CA TRP A 278 9.92 12.97 -12.42
C TRP A 278 8.69 12.11 -12.69
N SER A 279 8.90 10.80 -12.73
CA SER A 279 7.82 9.88 -12.39
C SER A 279 7.77 9.83 -10.85
N ALA A 280 6.94 10.71 -10.26
CA ALA A 280 6.82 10.91 -8.82
C ALA A 280 5.95 9.84 -8.13
N GLU A 281 5.34 8.96 -8.94
CA GLU A 281 4.69 7.72 -8.53
C GLU A 281 4.62 6.76 -9.73
N GLU A 282 5.06 5.50 -9.54
CA GLU A 282 5.19 4.52 -10.61
C GLU A 282 5.14 3.07 -10.09
N SER A 283 5.11 2.12 -11.04
CA SER A 283 5.04 0.68 -10.86
C SER A 283 3.68 0.23 -10.36
N SER A 284 3.39 0.33 -9.05
CA SER A 284 2.19 -0.26 -8.43
C SER A 284 1.91 -1.69 -8.90
N SER A 285 2.97 -2.44 -9.18
CA SER A 285 2.93 -3.78 -9.77
C SER A 285 3.45 -4.77 -8.74
N TYR A 286 2.97 -6.01 -8.81
CA TYR A 286 3.36 -7.07 -7.87
C TYR A 286 4.88 -7.19 -7.71
N ASP A 287 5.36 -7.51 -6.52
CA ASP A 287 6.77 -7.59 -6.16
C ASP A 287 7.49 -8.83 -6.72
N ASP A 288 6.97 -9.39 -7.81
CA ASP A 288 7.47 -10.57 -8.51
C ASP A 288 8.44 -10.20 -9.66
N LEU A 289 8.81 -11.20 -10.47
CA LEU A 289 9.69 -10.99 -11.62
C LEU A 289 9.07 -10.06 -12.68
N ASN A 290 7.75 -10.08 -12.88
CA ASN A 290 7.08 -9.20 -13.83
C ASN A 290 7.07 -7.75 -13.33
N GLY A 291 6.80 -7.52 -12.05
CA GLY A 291 6.91 -6.17 -11.48
C GLY A 291 8.33 -5.66 -11.52
N ALA A 292 9.33 -6.51 -11.27
CA ALA A 292 10.74 -6.14 -11.39
C ALA A 292 11.11 -5.81 -12.84
N ALA A 293 10.61 -6.58 -13.81
CA ALA A 293 10.82 -6.37 -15.24
C ALA A 293 10.16 -5.08 -15.74
N CYS A 294 8.92 -4.81 -15.33
CA CYS A 294 8.24 -3.53 -15.51
C CYS A 294 9.10 -2.39 -14.94
N TRP A 295 9.48 -2.49 -13.65
CA TRP A 295 10.19 -1.45 -12.92
C TRP A 295 11.54 -1.10 -13.55
N ALA A 296 12.36 -2.11 -13.85
CA ALA A 296 13.63 -1.94 -14.53
C ALA A 296 13.48 -1.25 -15.90
N ARG A 297 12.43 -1.62 -16.65
CA ARG A 297 12.14 -1.02 -17.96
C ARG A 297 11.74 0.44 -17.83
N VAL A 298 10.79 0.78 -16.96
CA VAL A 298 10.29 2.16 -16.87
C VAL A 298 11.39 3.12 -16.42
N ILE A 299 12.26 2.72 -15.48
CA ILE A 299 13.40 3.56 -15.08
C ILE A 299 14.25 3.94 -16.30
N ALA A 300 14.60 2.96 -17.14
CA ALA A 300 15.44 3.22 -18.32
C ALA A 300 14.71 4.00 -19.42
N ALA A 301 13.46 3.60 -19.70
CA ALA A 301 12.65 4.15 -20.77
C ALA A 301 12.26 5.61 -20.50
N HIS A 302 11.94 5.97 -19.25
CA HIS A 302 11.51 7.32 -18.90
C HIS A 302 12.57 8.38 -19.19
N TYR A 303 13.86 8.08 -18.94
CA TYR A 303 14.93 8.99 -19.35
C TYR A 303 15.06 9.03 -20.88
N VAL A 304 15.15 7.87 -21.54
CA VAL A 304 15.39 7.81 -23.00
C VAL A 304 14.27 8.46 -23.81
N LEU A 305 13.01 8.25 -23.41
CA LEU A 305 11.84 8.68 -24.18
C LEU A 305 11.34 10.08 -23.78
N ASN A 306 11.53 10.46 -22.52
CA ASN A 306 10.85 11.62 -21.93
C ASN A 306 11.77 12.51 -21.08
N ASN A 307 13.08 12.27 -21.05
CA ASN A 307 14.06 13.01 -20.26
C ASN A 307 13.73 13.08 -18.75
N MET A 308 13.01 12.08 -18.22
CA MET A 308 12.72 12.07 -16.79
C MET A 308 13.94 11.66 -15.98
N THR A 309 14.15 12.33 -14.86
CA THR A 309 15.40 12.24 -14.08
C THR A 309 15.25 11.55 -12.73
N SER A 310 14.03 11.17 -12.36
CA SER A 310 13.72 10.38 -11.16
C SER A 310 12.51 9.48 -11.39
N ASN A 311 12.47 8.37 -10.65
CA ASN A 311 11.36 7.44 -10.59
C ASN A 311 11.13 7.02 -9.13
N LEU A 312 9.89 7.12 -8.65
CA LEU A 312 9.49 6.74 -7.30
C LEU A 312 8.48 5.60 -7.36
N MET A 313 8.80 4.48 -6.74
CA MET A 313 7.88 3.35 -6.70
C MET A 313 6.81 3.51 -5.63
N TRP A 314 5.55 3.35 -6.01
CA TRP A 314 4.51 3.01 -5.05
C TRP A 314 4.39 1.48 -4.95
N ASN A 315 4.66 0.84 -3.80
CA ASN A 315 5.05 1.43 -2.51
C ASN A 315 6.38 0.87 -1.93
N LEU A 316 6.86 1.48 -0.84
CA LEU A 316 8.14 1.22 -0.19
C LEU A 316 8.24 -0.22 0.32
N VAL A 317 7.20 -0.67 1.01
CA VAL A 317 7.13 -1.97 1.68
C VAL A 317 5.67 -2.41 1.76
N GLY A 318 5.41 -3.67 1.44
CA GLY A 318 4.10 -4.28 1.54
C GLY A 318 3.83 -4.68 2.98
N SER A 319 3.41 -3.74 3.82
CA SER A 319 3.16 -3.96 5.26
C SER A 319 1.73 -3.59 5.65
N TYR A 320 0.78 -4.13 4.90
CA TYR A 320 -0.66 -4.02 5.10
C TYR A 320 -1.31 -5.39 4.93
N PHE A 321 -2.55 -5.54 5.36
CA PHE A 321 -3.17 -6.86 5.46
C PHE A 321 -3.34 -7.54 4.09
N HIS A 322 -3.09 -8.86 4.07
CA HIS A 322 -3.49 -9.69 2.93
C HIS A 322 -5.01 -9.61 2.73
N GLY A 323 -5.42 -9.27 1.51
CA GLY A 323 -6.83 -9.05 1.15
C GLY A 323 -7.27 -7.59 1.10
N THR A 324 -6.41 -6.61 1.41
CA THR A 324 -6.64 -5.22 0.98
C THR A 324 -6.21 -5.03 -0.48
N ASN A 325 -6.41 -3.82 -1.01
CA ASN A 325 -6.08 -3.52 -2.40
C ASN A 325 -4.56 -3.68 -2.63
N TRP A 326 -4.16 -3.96 -3.87
CA TRP A 326 -2.74 -3.92 -4.29
C TRP A 326 -1.74 -4.72 -3.44
N TYR A 327 -2.17 -5.78 -2.75
CA TYR A 327 -1.28 -6.64 -1.95
C TYR A 327 0.01 -6.99 -2.71
N ALA A 328 1.14 -6.85 -2.02
CA ALA A 328 2.48 -7.13 -2.53
C ALA A 328 2.86 -6.31 -3.77
N SER A 329 2.55 -5.01 -3.83
CA SER A 329 2.95 -4.11 -4.93
C SER A 329 4.13 -3.20 -4.55
N SER A 330 5.20 -3.79 -4.00
CA SER A 330 6.21 -3.08 -3.21
C SER A 330 7.65 -3.46 -3.56
N LEU A 331 8.67 -2.85 -2.92
CA LEU A 331 10.05 -3.33 -3.04
C LEU A 331 10.24 -4.72 -2.41
N LEU A 332 9.54 -4.96 -1.29
CA LEU A 332 9.50 -6.21 -0.53
C LEU A 332 8.21 -6.27 0.30
N THR A 333 7.81 -7.47 0.71
CA THR A 333 6.58 -7.72 1.49
C THR A 333 6.89 -8.15 2.93
N ALA A 334 6.24 -7.50 3.91
CA ALA A 334 6.41 -7.74 5.35
C ALA A 334 5.07 -7.58 6.09
N VAL A 335 4.25 -8.63 6.08
CA VAL A 335 2.86 -8.64 6.59
C VAL A 335 2.62 -9.52 7.82
N GLN A 336 3.67 -10.10 8.40
CA GLN A 336 3.59 -11.04 9.54
C GLN A 336 4.42 -10.56 10.75
N PRO A 337 4.11 -9.37 11.34
CA PRO A 337 4.84 -8.87 12.50
C PRO A 337 4.81 -9.81 13.71
N TRP A 338 3.76 -10.63 13.84
CA TRP A 338 3.61 -11.57 14.96
C TRP A 338 4.61 -12.73 14.95
N SER A 339 5.02 -13.21 13.78
CA SER A 339 6.12 -14.19 13.64
C SER A 339 7.48 -13.50 13.42
N GLY A 340 7.45 -12.26 12.94
CA GLY A 340 8.61 -11.55 12.43
C GLY A 340 9.09 -12.08 11.09
N PHE A 341 8.27 -12.85 10.37
CA PHE A 341 8.58 -13.30 9.02
C PHE A 341 8.39 -12.18 8.00
N PHE A 342 9.33 -11.95 7.08
CA PHE A 342 9.13 -11.14 5.87
C PHE A 342 9.64 -11.85 4.61
N GLU A 343 9.06 -11.53 3.45
CA GLU A 343 9.43 -12.18 2.19
C GLU A 343 10.78 -11.67 1.71
N SER A 344 11.80 -12.53 1.78
CA SER A 344 13.20 -12.12 1.64
C SER A 344 13.99 -12.88 0.58
N ASP A 345 13.42 -13.94 -0.01
CA ASP A 345 14.06 -14.70 -1.09
C ASP A 345 13.00 -15.37 -1.99
N PRO A 346 12.83 -14.94 -3.25
CA PRO A 346 13.53 -13.83 -3.91
C PRO A 346 12.94 -12.44 -3.58
N MET A 347 13.72 -11.36 -3.74
CA MET A 347 13.26 -9.95 -3.69
C MET A 347 13.57 -9.24 -5.04
N PRO A 348 12.86 -9.59 -6.13
CA PRO A 348 13.26 -9.19 -7.48
C PRO A 348 13.19 -7.69 -7.72
N VAL A 349 12.16 -6.99 -7.22
CA VAL A 349 12.01 -5.53 -7.43
C VAL A 349 13.08 -4.74 -6.67
N LEU A 350 13.42 -5.16 -5.45
CA LEU A 350 14.53 -4.61 -4.68
C LEU A 350 15.86 -4.73 -5.44
N TRP A 351 16.14 -5.91 -6.02
CA TRP A 351 17.37 -6.13 -6.77
C TRP A 351 17.39 -5.43 -8.13
N ALA A 352 16.23 -5.27 -8.79
CA ALA A 352 16.09 -4.41 -9.98
C ALA A 352 16.40 -2.93 -9.65
N THR A 353 16.00 -2.47 -8.48
CA THR A 353 16.32 -1.11 -7.98
C THR A 353 17.82 -0.94 -7.73
N ALA A 354 18.46 -1.95 -7.13
CA ALA A 354 19.90 -1.95 -6.82
C ALA A 354 20.81 -1.79 -8.05
N HIS A 355 20.35 -2.18 -9.24
CA HIS A 355 21.07 -1.97 -10.52
C HIS A 355 21.33 -0.49 -10.84
N TYR A 356 20.58 0.43 -10.25
CA TYR A 356 20.83 1.88 -10.34
C TYR A 356 21.47 2.41 -9.05
N THR A 357 20.84 2.14 -7.90
CA THR A 357 21.17 2.83 -6.64
C THR A 357 22.53 2.48 -6.05
N HIS A 358 23.08 1.31 -6.36
CA HIS A 358 24.45 0.95 -5.92
C HIS A 358 25.54 1.66 -6.75
N PHE A 359 25.20 2.20 -7.93
CA PHE A 359 26.17 2.59 -8.96
C PHE A 359 26.04 4.03 -9.45
N VAL A 360 24.96 4.73 -9.09
CA VAL A 360 24.68 6.10 -9.50
C VAL A 360 24.13 6.84 -8.29
N GLN A 361 24.57 8.07 -8.02
CA GLN A 361 24.06 8.89 -6.91
C GLN A 361 23.33 10.14 -7.43
N PRO A 362 22.35 10.71 -6.68
CA PRO A 362 21.77 12.00 -7.03
C PRO A 362 22.85 13.05 -7.29
N GLY A 363 22.74 13.79 -8.40
CA GLY A 363 23.77 14.72 -8.85
C GLY A 363 24.60 14.24 -10.03
N TRP A 364 24.71 12.92 -10.24
CA TRP A 364 25.35 12.36 -11.43
C TRP A 364 24.68 12.85 -12.71
N ARG A 365 25.39 12.74 -13.83
CA ARG A 365 24.93 13.24 -15.12
C ARG A 365 24.63 12.09 -16.05
N TYR A 366 23.43 12.09 -16.61
CA TYR A 366 23.12 11.20 -17.73
C TYR A 366 23.90 11.63 -18.97
N LEU A 367 24.34 10.66 -19.74
CA LEU A 367 24.82 10.91 -21.09
C LEU A 367 23.65 11.15 -22.04
N PRO A 368 23.80 12.03 -23.05
CA PRO A 368 22.71 12.38 -23.95
C PRO A 368 22.15 11.16 -24.71
N VAL A 369 20.85 11.20 -25.00
CA VAL A 369 20.21 10.21 -25.86
C VAL A 369 20.84 10.26 -27.27
N GLY A 370 21.24 9.10 -27.80
CA GLY A 370 22.00 8.97 -29.05
C GLY A 370 23.52 9.12 -28.89
N HIS A 371 24.00 9.58 -27.73
CA HIS A 371 25.42 9.81 -27.43
C HIS A 371 25.82 9.26 -26.05
N GLY A 372 25.24 8.12 -25.67
CA GLY A 372 25.59 7.37 -24.45
C GLY A 372 24.38 6.76 -23.73
N SER A 373 23.19 7.29 -23.96
CA SER A 373 21.92 6.64 -23.58
C SER A 373 21.06 6.42 -24.83
N GLY A 374 20.12 5.48 -24.81
CA GLY A 374 19.21 5.31 -25.96
C GLY A 374 18.48 3.97 -26.02
N GLU A 375 17.84 3.76 -27.16
CA GLU A 375 17.18 2.49 -27.52
C GLU A 375 18.19 1.51 -28.14
N LEU A 376 18.01 0.22 -27.86
CA LEU A 376 18.71 -0.87 -28.50
C LEU A 376 18.04 -1.24 -29.84
N LYS A 377 18.81 -1.74 -30.80
CA LYS A 377 18.32 -2.00 -32.16
C LYS A 377 17.24 -3.08 -32.23
N GLN A 378 17.33 -4.09 -31.38
CA GLN A 378 16.35 -5.18 -31.28
C GLN A 378 15.48 -5.05 -30.03
N GLY A 379 15.13 -3.82 -29.66
CA GLY A 379 14.29 -3.50 -28.51
C GLY A 379 15.03 -3.54 -27.16
N GLY A 380 14.58 -2.70 -26.22
CA GLY A 380 15.26 -2.44 -24.95
C GLY A 380 15.95 -1.08 -24.91
N TYR A 381 16.51 -0.73 -23.76
CA TYR A 381 17.07 0.59 -23.47
C TYR A 381 18.41 0.46 -22.77
N TYR A 382 19.24 1.50 -22.88
CA TYR A 382 20.43 1.66 -22.07
C TYR A 382 20.56 3.11 -21.58
N ASN A 383 21.06 3.26 -20.36
CA ASN A 383 21.37 4.55 -19.75
C ASN A 383 22.82 4.54 -19.32
N ALA A 384 23.54 5.61 -19.60
CA ALA A 384 24.88 5.77 -19.08
C ALA A 384 25.03 7.08 -18.32
N PHE A 385 25.90 7.04 -17.33
CA PHE A 385 26.07 8.08 -16.33
C PHE A 385 27.53 8.36 -16.07
N VAL A 386 27.83 9.61 -15.70
CA VAL A 386 29.14 10.03 -15.22
C VAL A 386 28.99 10.78 -13.90
N SER A 387 29.91 10.53 -12.97
CA SER A 387 29.94 11.22 -11.69
C SER A 387 30.21 12.73 -11.85
N PRO A 388 29.75 13.58 -10.92
CA PRO A 388 29.99 15.03 -11.02
C PRO A 388 31.47 15.43 -11.09
N ASP A 389 32.36 14.62 -10.50
CA ASP A 389 33.82 14.84 -10.53
C ASP A 389 34.51 14.22 -11.76
N GLY A 390 33.74 13.59 -12.65
CA GLY A 390 34.22 13.00 -13.90
C GLY A 390 35.14 11.79 -13.72
N LYS A 391 35.08 11.11 -12.57
CA LYS A 391 35.95 9.96 -12.25
C LYS A 391 35.29 8.61 -12.43
N ASP A 392 33.98 8.54 -12.28
CA ASP A 392 33.23 7.30 -12.35
C ASP A 392 32.25 7.27 -13.52
N PHE A 393 32.01 6.07 -14.02
CA PHE A 393 31.12 5.77 -15.12
C PHE A 393 30.23 4.58 -14.77
N THR A 394 28.96 4.65 -15.15
CA THR A 394 28.00 3.54 -15.02
C THR A 394 27.18 3.41 -16.30
N LEU A 395 27.00 2.20 -16.79
CA LEU A 395 26.12 1.80 -17.89
C LEU A 395 25.11 0.79 -17.38
N VAL A 396 23.82 1.10 -17.49
CA VAL A 396 22.71 0.18 -17.20
C VAL A 396 22.02 -0.19 -18.51
N ILE A 397 21.76 -1.47 -18.71
CA ILE A 397 21.15 -2.01 -19.94
C ILE A 397 19.96 -2.86 -19.53
N VAL A 398 18.80 -2.61 -20.15
CA VAL A 398 17.53 -3.30 -19.87
C VAL A 398 16.95 -3.81 -21.19
N LYS A 399 16.68 -5.12 -21.29
CA LYS A 399 16.03 -5.73 -22.47
C LYS A 399 14.90 -6.64 -22.02
N ILE A 400 13.71 -6.07 -21.87
CA ILE A 400 12.51 -6.76 -21.36
C ILE A 400 11.46 -6.92 -22.45
N SER A 401 10.95 -8.13 -22.66
CA SER A 401 9.85 -8.42 -23.58
C SER A 401 8.57 -7.73 -23.16
N ARG A 402 7.74 -7.40 -24.16
CA ARG A 402 6.48 -6.70 -23.93
C ARG A 402 5.56 -7.44 -22.95
N ASP A 403 5.56 -8.76 -22.96
CA ASP A 403 4.67 -9.58 -22.13
C ASP A 403 5.06 -9.58 -20.65
N HIS A 404 6.33 -9.36 -20.33
CA HIS A 404 6.82 -9.26 -18.95
C HIS A 404 7.04 -7.79 -18.51
N ALA A 405 7.03 -6.85 -19.45
CA ALA A 405 7.24 -5.43 -19.20
C ALA A 405 6.00 -4.65 -18.76
N SER A 406 4.83 -5.30 -18.77
CA SER A 406 3.55 -4.65 -18.48
C SER A 406 3.46 -4.33 -16.99
N CYS A 407 3.48 -3.05 -16.68
CA CYS A 407 3.12 -2.53 -15.36
C CYS A 407 1.60 -2.59 -15.18
N THR A 408 1.14 -2.48 -13.94
CA THR A 408 -0.30 -2.28 -13.65
C THR A 408 -0.86 -1.09 -14.44
N ARG A 409 -0.07 -0.03 -14.59
CA ARG A 409 -0.42 1.21 -15.29
C ARG A 409 0.84 1.84 -15.92
N PRO A 410 0.72 2.62 -17.00
CA PRO A 410 -0.37 2.62 -17.96
C PRO A 410 -0.25 1.41 -18.93
N GLY A 411 -1.25 1.22 -19.79
CA GLY A 411 -1.18 0.18 -20.83
C GLY A 411 0.03 0.37 -21.75
N LEU A 412 0.74 -0.74 -22.03
CA LEU A 412 1.96 -0.74 -22.82
C LEU A 412 1.68 -0.93 -24.31
N TRP A 413 2.34 -0.14 -25.15
CA TRP A 413 2.28 -0.28 -26.60
C TRP A 413 2.96 -1.59 -27.03
N ASN A 414 2.51 -2.16 -28.15
CA ASN A 414 3.17 -3.35 -28.69
C ASN A 414 4.56 -3.00 -29.22
N TYR A 415 5.54 -3.81 -28.84
CA TYR A 415 6.89 -3.82 -29.39
C TYR A 415 7.44 -5.26 -29.35
N GLU A 416 8.44 -5.51 -30.18
CA GLU A 416 9.15 -6.79 -30.21
C GLU A 416 10.54 -6.61 -29.62
N THR A 417 11.04 -7.67 -28.99
CA THR A 417 12.39 -7.72 -28.43
C THR A 417 13.04 -9.03 -28.82
N GLU A 418 14.24 -8.93 -29.37
CA GLU A 418 15.05 -10.09 -29.72
C GLU A 418 16.43 -10.00 -29.04
N PRO A 419 17.05 -11.15 -28.72
CA PRO A 419 18.44 -11.18 -28.29
C PRO A 419 19.35 -10.54 -29.34
N GLU A 420 20.34 -9.77 -28.91
CA GLU A 420 21.35 -9.20 -29.80
C GLU A 420 22.71 -9.08 -29.09
N THR A 421 23.78 -9.04 -29.89
CA THR A 421 25.11 -8.68 -29.40
C THR A 421 25.36 -7.22 -29.72
N VAL A 422 25.72 -6.44 -28.70
CA VAL A 422 25.98 -5.00 -28.82
C VAL A 422 27.44 -4.73 -28.48
N ARG A 423 28.08 -3.98 -29.35
CA ARG A 423 29.42 -3.44 -29.13
C ARG A 423 29.32 -2.00 -28.64
N PHE A 424 29.71 -1.78 -27.39
CA PHE A 424 29.81 -0.48 -26.76
C PHE A 424 31.23 0.05 -26.90
N GLN A 425 31.43 1.07 -27.73
CA GLN A 425 32.73 1.57 -28.13
C GLN A 425 33.10 2.85 -27.38
N PHE A 426 34.25 2.85 -26.69
CA PHE A 426 34.79 3.97 -25.92
C PHE A 426 36.06 4.52 -26.59
N ALA A 427 35.97 4.86 -27.88
CA ALA A 427 37.14 5.23 -28.68
C ALA A 427 37.72 6.62 -28.32
N GLU A 428 36.87 7.60 -27.96
CA GLU A 428 37.29 8.98 -27.73
C GLU A 428 36.43 9.65 -26.63
N GLY A 429 36.90 10.78 -26.10
CA GLY A 429 36.16 11.58 -25.12
C GLY A 429 36.39 11.18 -23.64
N PRO A 430 35.64 11.79 -22.71
CA PRO A 430 35.85 11.60 -21.27
C PRO A 430 35.61 10.16 -20.78
N ALA A 431 34.60 9.44 -21.30
CA ALA A 431 34.36 8.05 -20.94
C ALA A 431 35.56 7.13 -21.25
N ALA A 432 36.22 7.33 -22.39
CA ALA A 432 37.41 6.57 -22.76
C ALA A 432 38.53 6.75 -21.71
N ARG A 433 38.69 7.97 -21.17
CA ARG A 433 39.66 8.25 -20.10
C ARG A 433 39.26 7.62 -18.78
N ILE A 434 37.98 7.67 -18.42
CA ILE A 434 37.49 7.07 -17.17
C ILE A 434 37.72 5.55 -17.21
N ILE A 435 37.32 4.89 -18.29
CA ILE A 435 37.40 3.43 -18.42
C ILE A 435 38.84 2.95 -18.56
N ALA A 436 39.70 3.68 -19.27
CA ALA A 436 41.12 3.30 -19.40
C ALA A 436 41.87 3.32 -18.05
N ASN A 437 41.41 4.10 -17.07
CA ASN A 437 42.08 4.29 -15.79
C ASN A 437 41.46 3.49 -14.64
N ASN A 438 40.32 2.86 -14.84
CA ASN A 438 39.56 2.20 -13.76
C ASN A 438 39.12 0.79 -14.17
N PRO A 439 39.19 -0.20 -13.26
CA PRO A 439 38.60 -1.52 -13.50
C PRO A 439 37.07 -1.42 -13.64
N LEU A 440 36.50 -2.29 -14.46
CA LEU A 440 35.04 -2.40 -14.63
C LEU A 440 34.48 -3.59 -13.86
N PHE A 441 33.36 -3.37 -13.20
CA PHE A 441 32.61 -4.35 -12.44
C PHE A 441 31.22 -4.51 -13.04
N GLY A 442 30.69 -5.73 -13.03
CA GLY A 442 29.39 -6.05 -13.61
C GLY A 442 28.43 -6.66 -12.61
N ARG A 443 27.14 -6.34 -12.76
CA ARG A 443 25.99 -7.06 -12.17
C ARG A 443 25.04 -7.49 -13.27
N TYR A 444 24.39 -8.64 -13.07
CA TYR A 444 23.42 -9.21 -13.99
C TYR A 444 22.19 -9.75 -13.25
N SER A 445 21.01 -9.44 -13.78
CA SER A 445 19.75 -10.12 -13.48
C SER A 445 19.09 -10.62 -14.76
N ASN A 446 18.35 -11.73 -14.64
CA ASN A 446 17.35 -12.13 -15.61
C ASN A 446 15.96 -12.04 -14.96
N LEU A 447 15.13 -11.14 -15.47
CA LEU A 447 13.81 -10.82 -14.94
C LEU A 447 12.68 -11.57 -15.67
N GLU A 448 13.03 -12.45 -16.63
CA GLU A 448 12.08 -13.25 -17.42
C GLU A 448 12.49 -14.74 -17.44
N GLU A 449 13.02 -15.25 -16.32
CA GLU A 449 13.49 -16.63 -16.30
C GLU A 449 12.37 -17.63 -16.61
N ASN A 450 12.69 -18.59 -17.48
CA ASN A 450 11.80 -19.69 -17.83
C ASN A 450 11.49 -20.55 -16.59
N GLU A 451 10.23 -20.98 -16.49
CA GLU A 451 9.73 -21.87 -15.44
C GLU A 451 10.72 -23.02 -15.17
N ASN A 452 11.00 -23.29 -13.88
CA ASN A 452 11.88 -24.34 -13.32
C ASN A 452 13.35 -23.95 -13.01
N LYS A 453 13.73 -22.67 -12.94
CA LYS A 453 15.03 -22.23 -12.40
C LYS A 453 14.86 -21.15 -11.32
N PRO A 454 15.76 -21.11 -10.31
CA PRO A 454 15.78 -20.02 -9.35
C PRO A 454 16.22 -18.73 -10.07
N PRO A 455 15.55 -17.59 -9.81
CA PRO A 455 15.82 -16.36 -10.52
C PRO A 455 17.26 -15.88 -10.32
N THR A 456 17.93 -15.54 -11.40
CA THR A 456 19.22 -14.85 -11.39
C THR A 456 18.97 -13.38 -11.11
N LEU A 457 19.30 -12.93 -9.89
CA LEU A 457 19.10 -11.54 -9.47
C LEU A 457 20.41 -10.95 -8.98
N PHE A 458 20.86 -9.83 -9.52
CA PHE A 458 22.00 -9.04 -9.03
C PHE A 458 23.32 -9.82 -8.84
N GLU A 459 23.54 -10.85 -9.66
CA GLU A 459 24.72 -11.70 -9.59
C GLU A 459 25.93 -11.01 -10.24
N PRO A 460 27.18 -11.27 -9.78
CA PRO A 460 28.37 -10.73 -10.42
C PRO A 460 28.48 -11.13 -11.89
N TYR A 461 28.77 -10.14 -12.73
CA TYR A 461 29.01 -10.30 -14.16
C TYR A 461 30.45 -9.93 -14.50
N ASN A 462 31.13 -10.79 -15.26
CA ASN A 462 32.50 -10.56 -15.70
C ASN A 462 32.49 -9.60 -16.89
N VAL A 463 33.13 -8.44 -16.72
CA VAL A 463 33.24 -7.43 -17.77
C VAL A 463 34.62 -7.56 -18.43
N ASN A 464 34.63 -7.83 -19.74
CA ASN A 464 35.87 -7.89 -20.52
C ASN A 464 35.95 -6.67 -21.42
N LEU A 465 36.98 -5.86 -21.23
CA LEU A 465 37.31 -4.74 -22.12
C LEU A 465 38.28 -5.22 -23.20
N GLU A 466 37.86 -5.08 -24.46
CA GLU A 466 38.67 -5.43 -25.62
C GLU A 466 39.83 -4.44 -25.81
N ALA A 467 40.84 -4.88 -26.56
CA ALA A 467 42.06 -4.09 -26.80
C ALA A 467 41.81 -2.72 -27.48
N ASP A 468 40.70 -2.58 -28.20
CA ASP A 468 40.28 -1.33 -28.83
C ASP A 468 39.32 -0.50 -27.97
N ALA A 469 39.31 -0.72 -26.66
CA ALA A 469 38.46 -0.03 -25.69
C ALA A 469 36.96 -0.20 -26.01
N SER A 470 36.54 -1.42 -26.32
CA SER A 470 35.13 -1.76 -26.51
C SER A 470 34.67 -2.87 -25.58
N LEU A 471 33.38 -2.85 -25.22
CA LEU A 471 32.70 -3.92 -24.51
C LEU A 471 31.75 -4.61 -25.50
N GLU A 472 31.95 -5.90 -25.75
CA GLU A 472 31.02 -6.71 -26.52
C GLU A 472 30.13 -7.51 -25.56
N ILE A 473 28.83 -7.26 -25.60
CA ILE A 473 27.87 -7.86 -24.67
C ILE A 473 26.78 -8.55 -25.46
N HIS A 474 26.59 -9.84 -25.21
CA HIS A 474 25.39 -10.55 -25.66
C HIS A 474 24.26 -10.29 -24.67
N ILE A 475 23.20 -9.64 -25.14
CA ILE A 475 22.05 -9.20 -24.33
C ILE A 475 20.85 -10.09 -24.68
N PRO A 476 20.53 -11.11 -23.86
CA PRO A 476 19.32 -11.89 -24.03
C PRO A 476 18.07 -11.09 -23.62
N VAL A 477 16.89 -11.58 -24.01
CA VAL A 477 15.61 -11.08 -23.50
C VAL A 477 15.48 -11.45 -22.00
N GLY A 478 14.90 -10.55 -21.21
CA GLY A 478 14.86 -10.60 -19.75
C GLY A 478 16.07 -9.98 -19.05
N ALA A 479 17.08 -9.54 -19.79
CA ALA A 479 18.34 -9.11 -19.21
C ALA A 479 18.29 -7.71 -18.59
N LEU A 480 18.91 -7.61 -17.41
CA LEU A 480 19.30 -6.36 -16.77
C LEU A 480 20.78 -6.43 -16.42
N PHE A 481 21.60 -5.60 -17.06
CA PHE A 481 23.02 -5.46 -16.77
C PHE A 481 23.31 -4.10 -16.13
N THR A 482 24.23 -4.08 -15.17
CA THR A 482 24.93 -2.84 -14.79
C THR A 482 26.43 -3.06 -14.91
N ILE A 483 27.12 -2.15 -15.59
CA ILE A 483 28.58 -2.14 -15.75
C ILE A 483 29.07 -0.80 -15.23
N SER A 484 29.99 -0.81 -14.27
CA SER A 484 30.41 0.41 -13.59
C SER A 484 31.87 0.36 -13.18
N THR A 485 32.49 1.54 -13.01
CA THR A 485 33.76 1.69 -12.29
C THR A 485 33.57 1.63 -10.76
N VAL A 486 32.33 1.81 -10.28
CA VAL A 486 31.97 1.74 -8.86
C VAL A 486 32.01 0.29 -8.38
N SER A 487 32.89 0.00 -7.43
CA SER A 487 33.19 -1.37 -6.98
C SER A 487 32.53 -1.77 -5.65
N THR A 488 31.72 -0.89 -5.05
CA THR A 488 31.24 -1.05 -3.66
C THR A 488 30.00 -1.92 -3.50
N SER A 489 29.34 -2.31 -4.60
CA SER A 489 28.08 -3.06 -4.56
C SER A 489 28.19 -4.39 -3.80
N LYS A 490 27.17 -4.71 -3.00
CA LYS A 490 27.06 -5.99 -2.29
C LYS A 490 25.68 -6.60 -2.52
N LYS A 491 25.56 -7.90 -2.25
CA LYS A 491 24.28 -8.63 -2.23
C LYS A 491 24.21 -9.44 -0.93
N PRO A 492 24.04 -8.76 0.22
CA PRO A 492 23.93 -9.43 1.52
C PRO A 492 22.69 -10.31 1.55
N LYS A 493 22.74 -11.33 2.41
CA LYS A 493 21.58 -12.18 2.69
C LYS A 493 20.91 -11.69 3.98
N PRO A 494 19.59 -11.82 4.09
CA PRO A 494 18.89 -11.62 5.35
C PRO A 494 19.47 -12.56 6.42
N GLU A 495 19.86 -12.01 7.56
CA GLU A 495 20.36 -12.71 8.74
C GLU A 495 19.22 -13.13 9.65
N THR A 496 18.34 -12.19 10.06
CA THR A 496 17.31 -12.46 11.07
C THR A 496 16.20 -13.37 10.53
N GLN A 497 15.84 -13.19 9.26
CA GLN A 497 14.77 -13.93 8.61
C GLN A 497 15.04 -15.44 8.51
N THR A 498 16.30 -15.87 8.39
CA THR A 498 16.65 -17.29 8.28
C THR A 498 16.28 -18.13 9.50
N SER A 499 15.96 -17.47 10.62
CA SER A 499 15.59 -18.10 11.88
C SER A 499 14.08 -18.09 12.19
N ARG A 500 13.26 -17.41 11.36
CA ARG A 500 11.83 -17.17 11.64
C ARG A 500 10.96 -17.90 10.62
N ALA A 501 10.09 -18.79 11.12
CA ALA A 501 9.15 -19.52 10.29
C ALA A 501 7.98 -18.62 9.87
N SER A 502 7.46 -18.82 8.66
CA SER A 502 6.23 -18.16 8.22
C SER A 502 5.04 -18.66 9.03
N GLU A 503 4.25 -17.74 9.55
CA GLU A 503 2.98 -18.00 10.22
C GLU A 503 1.93 -17.04 9.61
N PRO A 504 1.42 -17.34 8.41
CA PRO A 504 0.56 -16.41 7.67
C PRO A 504 -0.79 -16.16 8.36
N ALA A 505 -1.19 -17.04 9.28
CA ALA A 505 -2.41 -16.87 10.04
C ALA A 505 -2.25 -15.80 11.12
N PHE A 506 -3.17 -14.83 11.16
CA PHE A 506 -3.29 -13.87 12.26
C PHE A 506 -3.43 -14.59 13.61
N PRO A 507 -2.66 -14.20 14.65
CA PRO A 507 -2.61 -14.92 15.91
C PRO A 507 -3.91 -14.77 16.69
N LEU A 508 -4.54 -15.91 17.01
CA LEU A 508 -5.74 -15.97 17.85
C LEU A 508 -5.50 -16.88 19.08
N PRO A 509 -6.10 -16.56 20.23
CA PRO A 509 -6.95 -15.39 20.49
C PRO A 509 -6.14 -14.08 20.56
N TYR A 510 -6.74 -12.99 20.10
CA TYR A 510 -6.20 -11.64 20.24
C TYR A 510 -6.92 -10.91 21.37
N ARG A 511 -6.16 -10.30 22.28
CA ARG A 511 -6.71 -9.48 23.37
C ARG A 511 -5.87 -8.23 23.56
N ASP A 512 -6.52 -7.10 23.70
CA ASP A 512 -5.86 -5.86 24.08
C ASP A 512 -6.76 -5.03 24.99
N ASN A 513 -6.26 -4.70 26.18
CA ASN A 513 -6.91 -3.81 27.15
C ASN A 513 -6.34 -2.39 27.13
N PHE A 514 -5.41 -2.12 26.22
CA PHE A 514 -4.71 -0.85 26.01
C PHE A 514 -3.86 -0.34 27.19
N ALA A 515 -3.80 -1.09 28.30
CA ALA A 515 -3.10 -0.65 29.50
C ALA A 515 -1.56 -0.63 29.37
N HIS A 516 -1.02 -1.34 28.39
CA HIS A 516 0.43 -1.52 28.21
C HIS A 516 1.08 -0.41 27.37
N TYR A 517 0.30 0.42 26.67
CA TYR A 517 0.83 1.53 25.89
C TYR A 517 1.29 2.65 26.82
N ASN A 518 2.46 3.20 26.52
CA ASN A 518 3.07 4.33 27.20
C ASN A 518 3.02 5.62 26.37
N CYS A 519 2.20 5.65 25.34
CA CYS A 519 2.04 6.75 24.39
C CYS A 519 0.58 7.25 24.38
N SER A 520 0.41 8.53 24.00
CA SER A 520 -0.89 9.09 23.62
C SER A 520 -0.78 9.56 22.16
N GLY A 521 -1.77 9.25 21.33
CA GLY A 521 -1.73 9.58 19.90
C GLY A 521 -1.09 8.51 19.01
N CYS A 522 -0.67 7.37 19.59
CA CYS A 522 -0.13 6.24 18.84
C CYS A 522 -1.23 5.27 18.39
N TYR A 523 -0.94 4.51 17.34
CA TYR A 523 -1.80 3.41 16.89
C TYR A 523 -1.83 2.27 17.91
N ALA A 524 -2.98 1.60 18.03
CA ALA A 524 -3.07 0.33 18.72
C ALA A 524 -2.56 -0.81 17.84
N ARG A 525 -1.81 -1.74 18.43
CA ARG A 525 -1.21 -2.91 17.78
C ARG A 525 -2.17 -3.61 16.84
N TYR A 526 -1.73 -3.80 15.60
CA TYR A 526 -2.45 -4.46 14.50
C TYR A 526 -3.78 -3.84 14.07
N LEU A 527 -4.29 -2.82 14.75
CA LEU A 527 -5.44 -2.07 14.26
C LEU A 527 -4.99 -1.15 13.12
N THR A 528 -5.67 -1.26 12.00
CA THR A 528 -5.42 -0.49 10.78
C THR A 528 -6.65 0.34 10.48
N ASP A 529 -6.52 1.64 10.67
CA ASP A 529 -7.58 2.58 10.37
C ASP A 529 -7.85 2.56 8.86
N GLN A 530 -9.11 2.50 8.49
CA GLN A 530 -9.59 2.58 7.10
C GLN A 530 -10.20 3.96 6.81
N MET A 531 -10.74 4.61 7.83
CA MET A 531 -11.26 5.96 7.76
C MET A 531 -11.24 6.60 9.15
N GLY A 532 -10.98 7.89 9.23
CA GLY A 532 -10.76 8.58 10.51
C GLY A 532 -9.39 8.24 11.10
N ALA A 533 -9.24 8.53 12.38
CA ALA A 533 -8.04 8.21 13.15
C ALA A 533 -8.45 7.59 14.49
N PHE A 534 -7.88 6.45 14.85
CA PHE A 534 -8.10 5.73 16.10
C PHE A 534 -6.78 5.64 16.87
N GLU A 535 -6.76 6.27 18.04
CA GLU A 535 -5.52 6.48 18.79
C GLU A 535 -5.65 6.02 20.23
N ILE A 536 -4.53 5.56 20.80
CA ILE A 536 -4.44 5.36 22.23
C ILE A 536 -4.51 6.72 22.94
N ARG A 537 -5.46 6.84 23.87
CA ARG A 537 -5.67 8.04 24.70
C ARG A 537 -5.81 7.63 26.18
N PRO A 538 -5.39 8.48 27.13
CA PRO A 538 -5.67 8.24 28.54
C PRO A 538 -7.18 8.13 28.79
N ASP A 539 -7.57 7.19 29.66
CA ASP A 539 -8.97 7.10 30.13
C ASP A 539 -9.25 8.27 31.08
N THR A 540 -9.76 9.37 30.52
CA THR A 540 -10.19 10.53 31.32
C THR A 540 -11.54 10.33 32.01
N ARG A 541 -12.25 9.23 31.72
CA ARG A 541 -13.58 8.91 32.24
C ARG A 541 -13.55 7.86 33.36
N GLY A 542 -12.38 7.22 33.57
CA GLY A 542 -12.07 6.38 34.73
C GLY A 542 -12.95 5.14 34.88
N ALA A 543 -13.51 4.64 33.77
CA ALA A 543 -14.66 3.74 33.83
C ALA A 543 -14.42 2.35 33.21
N ALA A 544 -13.23 2.08 32.65
CA ALA A 544 -12.84 0.74 32.18
C ALA A 544 -11.85 -0.01 33.09
N GLY A 545 -11.37 0.61 34.18
CA GLY A 545 -10.33 0.04 35.04
C GLY A 545 -8.94 -0.10 34.36
N ALA A 546 -8.79 0.45 33.14
CA ALA A 546 -7.54 0.54 32.40
C ALA A 546 -7.09 2.02 32.32
N PRO A 547 -5.78 2.30 32.33
CA PRO A 547 -5.27 3.68 32.25
C PRO A 547 -5.47 4.33 30.87
N ASN A 548 -5.66 3.53 29.81
CA ASN A 548 -5.83 4.00 28.45
C ASN A 548 -7.00 3.32 27.74
N VAL A 549 -7.47 3.97 26.68
CA VAL A 549 -8.52 3.52 25.76
C VAL A 549 -8.07 3.75 24.32
N LEU A 550 -8.66 3.02 23.38
CA LEU A 550 -8.62 3.40 21.96
C LEU A 550 -9.73 4.43 21.72
N ARG A 551 -9.43 5.53 21.05
CA ARG A 551 -10.41 6.60 20.79
C ARG A 551 -10.39 6.98 19.32
N GLN A 552 -11.56 7.05 18.68
CA GLN A 552 -11.70 7.76 17.40
C GLN A 552 -11.51 9.26 17.68
N VAL A 553 -10.60 9.94 17.01
CA VAL A 553 -10.24 11.34 17.33
C VAL A 553 -10.55 12.35 16.22
N ALA A 554 -10.83 11.91 14.99
CA ALA A 554 -11.15 12.81 13.89
C ALA A 554 -12.53 13.49 14.13
N PRO A 555 -12.57 14.83 14.32
CA PRO A 555 -13.75 15.53 14.83
C PRO A 555 -14.79 15.91 13.76
N SER A 556 -14.45 15.71 12.49
CA SER A 556 -15.28 16.03 11.34
C SER A 556 -14.89 15.14 10.17
N ILE A 557 -15.77 15.04 9.18
CA ILE A 557 -15.49 14.38 7.90
C ILE A 557 -14.25 15.05 7.27
N PRO A 558 -13.16 14.30 6.98
CA PRO A 558 -11.98 14.82 6.31
C PRO A 558 -12.28 15.33 4.89
N VAL A 559 -11.35 16.13 4.37
CA VAL A 559 -11.24 16.34 2.92
C VAL A 559 -10.66 15.06 2.32
N HIS A 560 -11.53 14.21 1.81
CA HIS A 560 -11.16 12.89 1.32
C HIS A 560 -10.36 12.95 0.03
N TRP A 561 -9.42 12.01 -0.09
CA TRP A 561 -8.80 11.72 -1.38
C TRP A 561 -9.87 11.13 -2.32
N GLN A 562 -10.39 9.94 -2.05
CA GLN A 562 -11.52 9.34 -2.80
C GLN A 562 -12.84 9.42 -2.04
N ASN A 563 -13.97 9.45 -2.77
CA ASN A 563 -15.29 9.38 -2.14
C ASN A 563 -15.47 8.01 -1.48
N PHE A 564 -15.38 7.98 -0.16
CA PHE A 564 -15.55 6.77 0.62
C PHE A 564 -16.82 6.91 1.47
N PRO A 565 -17.87 6.10 1.23
CA PRO A 565 -19.17 6.27 1.87
C PRO A 565 -19.22 5.74 3.31
N LEU A 566 -18.09 5.39 3.91
CA LEU A 566 -18.00 4.83 5.26
C LEU A 566 -17.63 5.92 6.28
N GLY A 567 -18.25 5.83 7.47
CA GLY A 567 -17.80 6.56 8.65
C GLY A 567 -16.47 6.02 9.17
N PRO A 568 -15.93 6.60 10.26
CA PRO A 568 -14.68 6.13 10.85
C PRO A 568 -14.71 4.62 11.11
N LEU A 569 -13.66 3.93 10.67
CA LEU A 569 -13.55 2.47 10.74
C LEU A 569 -12.08 2.12 10.97
N THR A 570 -11.81 1.20 11.88
CA THR A 570 -10.53 0.48 11.99
C THR A 570 -10.77 -1.01 11.88
N ILE A 571 -9.87 -1.72 11.20
CA ILE A 571 -9.93 -3.17 11.02
C ILE A 571 -8.76 -3.88 11.71
N ILE A 572 -8.94 -5.16 11.99
CA ILE A 572 -7.91 -6.05 12.50
C ILE A 572 -8.14 -7.47 11.97
N GLY A 573 -7.07 -8.20 11.68
CA GLY A 573 -7.13 -9.62 11.38
C GLY A 573 -6.71 -9.99 9.97
N MET A 574 -7.48 -10.88 9.34
CA MET A 574 -7.28 -11.31 7.95
C MET A 574 -8.63 -11.70 7.34
N THR A 575 -8.72 -11.69 6.01
CA THR A 575 -9.98 -12.01 5.31
C THR A 575 -10.35 -13.49 5.42
N GLU A 576 -9.41 -14.39 5.66
CA GLU A 576 -9.58 -15.85 5.62
C GLU A 576 -10.15 -16.47 6.91
N TRP A 577 -10.91 -15.70 7.70
CA TRP A 577 -11.50 -16.18 8.94
C TRP A 577 -12.74 -17.05 8.72
N GLU A 578 -12.77 -18.22 9.38
CA GLU A 578 -13.96 -19.05 9.56
C GLU A 578 -14.29 -19.12 11.07
N ASP A 579 -15.57 -19.00 11.45
CA ASP A 579 -16.06 -19.18 12.84
C ASP A 579 -15.35 -18.33 13.92
N VAL A 580 -15.66 -17.03 14.00
CA VAL A 580 -15.05 -16.08 14.95
C VAL A 580 -16.07 -15.51 15.93
N HIS A 581 -15.66 -15.42 17.20
CA HIS A 581 -16.33 -14.60 18.20
C HIS A 581 -15.42 -13.49 18.64
N TRP A 582 -15.99 -12.31 18.71
CA TRP A 582 -15.29 -11.17 19.21
C TRP A 582 -16.19 -10.42 20.19
N VAL A 583 -15.54 -9.91 21.22
CA VAL A 583 -16.15 -9.17 22.31
C VAL A 583 -15.39 -7.89 22.47
N LEU A 584 -16.11 -6.80 22.40
CA LEU A 584 -15.67 -5.51 22.86
C LEU A 584 -16.34 -5.27 24.21
N ARG A 585 -15.57 -5.26 25.31
CA ARG A 585 -16.23 -5.21 26.64
C ARG A 585 -16.71 -3.83 27.01
N TYR A 586 -16.15 -2.77 26.46
CA TYR A 586 -16.54 -1.43 26.83
C TYR A 586 -16.52 -0.54 25.56
N GLY A 587 -17.69 -0.01 25.19
CA GLY A 587 -17.90 1.15 24.29
C GLY A 587 -19.15 1.96 24.71
N GLY A 588 -19.23 3.27 24.42
CA GLY A 588 -20.35 4.13 24.85
C GLY A 588 -20.71 5.24 23.85
N PRO A 589 -21.96 5.76 23.81
CA PRO A 589 -22.47 6.54 22.67
C PRO A 589 -22.09 8.04 22.74
N PRO A 590 -22.00 8.74 21.59
CA PRO A 590 -23.08 9.67 21.21
C PRO A 590 -23.55 9.58 19.74
N ARG A 591 -24.82 9.88 19.50
CA ARG A 591 -25.44 10.03 18.16
C ARG A 591 -25.14 11.42 17.60
N ASN A 592 -24.78 11.50 16.32
CA ASN A 592 -25.24 12.54 15.41
C ASN A 592 -24.85 12.20 13.96
N THR A 593 -25.72 11.48 13.27
CA THR A 593 -26.22 11.71 11.90
C THR A 593 -27.04 10.49 11.46
N VAL A 594 -28.08 10.74 10.68
CA VAL A 594 -29.07 9.76 10.21
C VAL A 594 -28.52 9.00 9.00
N VAL A 595 -28.43 7.67 9.07
CA VAL A 595 -28.40 6.71 7.93
C VAL A 595 -28.82 5.33 8.50
N ASP A 596 -29.62 4.44 7.91
CA ASP A 596 -30.73 4.55 6.97
C ASP A 596 -31.78 3.51 7.36
N ASN A 597 -33.04 3.83 7.05
CA ASN A 597 -34.25 3.00 6.95
C ASN A 597 -34.21 1.55 7.52
N PRO A 598 -35.04 1.19 8.52
CA PRO A 598 -35.24 -0.22 8.92
C PRO A 598 -35.79 -1.12 7.80
N LYS A 599 -36.20 -0.53 6.66
CA LYS A 599 -36.56 -1.24 5.42
C LYS A 599 -35.39 -1.40 4.45
N ASP A 600 -34.16 -1.07 4.84
CA ASP A 600 -32.97 -1.45 4.08
C ASP A 600 -32.99 -2.98 3.93
N PRO A 601 -33.06 -3.51 2.70
CA PRO A 601 -33.21 -4.93 2.44
C PRO A 601 -32.02 -5.75 2.97
N ASN A 602 -30.92 -5.10 3.34
CA ASN A 602 -29.79 -5.76 3.97
C ASN A 602 -29.97 -5.95 5.47
N VAL A 603 -30.87 -5.27 6.18
CA VAL A 603 -31.04 -5.47 7.63
C VAL A 603 -31.66 -6.84 7.93
N ILE A 604 -30.89 -7.73 8.56
CA ILE A 604 -31.27 -9.10 8.94
C ILE A 604 -31.93 -9.21 10.32
N SER A 605 -31.65 -8.30 11.26
CA SER A 605 -32.34 -8.20 12.56
C SER A 605 -32.27 -6.78 13.08
N SER A 606 -33.30 -6.32 13.77
CA SER A 606 -33.24 -5.06 14.50
C SER A 606 -33.97 -5.12 15.84
N GLY A 607 -33.53 -4.31 16.80
CA GLY A 607 -34.11 -4.22 18.14
C GLY A 607 -33.94 -2.83 18.72
N SER A 608 -34.48 -2.55 19.90
CA SER A 608 -34.24 -1.28 20.60
C SER A 608 -33.71 -1.49 22.02
N ILE A 609 -32.70 -0.70 22.39
CA ILE A 609 -32.09 -0.66 23.72
C ILE A 609 -32.00 0.79 24.22
N GLU A 610 -32.18 0.97 25.51
CA GLU A 610 -31.96 2.27 26.17
C GLU A 610 -30.47 2.37 26.55
N LEU A 611 -29.71 3.17 25.78
CA LEU A 611 -28.35 3.55 26.16
C LEU A 611 -28.36 4.90 26.87
N LYS A 612 -27.54 4.99 27.92
CA LYS A 612 -27.26 6.19 28.68
C LYS A 612 -25.99 6.83 28.10
N PRO A 613 -25.98 8.16 27.93
CA PRO A 613 -24.74 8.89 27.64
C PRO A 613 -23.66 8.58 28.69
N ASP A 614 -22.39 8.68 28.27
CA ASP A 614 -21.22 8.53 29.14
C ASP A 614 -21.19 7.22 29.95
N THR A 615 -21.82 6.17 29.42
CA THR A 615 -21.86 4.84 30.02
C THR A 615 -21.19 3.84 29.10
N TRP A 616 -20.37 2.97 29.68
CA TRP A 616 -19.73 1.88 28.96
C TRP A 616 -20.65 0.66 28.85
N TYR A 617 -20.63 0.03 27.68
CA TYR A 617 -21.41 -1.15 27.33
C TYR A 617 -20.51 -2.23 26.74
N ASN A 618 -20.83 -3.48 27.09
CA ASN A 618 -20.24 -4.64 26.43
C ASN A 618 -20.97 -4.88 25.11
N LEU A 619 -20.24 -5.03 24.02
CA LEU A 619 -20.71 -5.45 22.72
C LEU A 619 -20.14 -6.84 22.43
N ASP A 620 -21.01 -7.84 22.29
CA ASP A 620 -20.62 -9.21 21.95
C ASP A 620 -21.22 -9.60 20.61
N LEU A 621 -20.42 -10.17 19.71
CA LEU A 621 -20.91 -10.81 18.48
C LEU A 621 -20.21 -12.17 18.27
N VAL A 622 -21.01 -13.22 18.24
CA VAL A 622 -20.60 -14.58 17.89
C VAL A 622 -21.11 -14.89 16.48
N VAL A 623 -20.18 -15.13 15.56
CA VAL A 623 -20.45 -15.59 14.21
C VAL A 623 -19.93 -17.01 14.04
N SER A 624 -20.77 -17.90 13.50
CA SER A 624 -20.34 -19.22 13.05
C SER A 624 -21.01 -19.60 11.74
N LEU A 625 -20.18 -19.91 10.73
CA LEU A 625 -20.54 -20.31 9.39
C LEU A 625 -21.52 -19.35 8.70
N ASP A 626 -22.80 -19.73 8.68
CA ASP A 626 -23.90 -19.02 8.04
C ASP A 626 -24.86 -18.45 9.08
N LYS A 627 -24.40 -18.28 10.34
CA LYS A 627 -25.22 -17.82 11.45
C LYS A 627 -24.52 -16.79 12.33
N VAL A 628 -25.25 -15.73 12.66
CA VAL A 628 -25.02 -14.99 13.90
C VAL A 628 -25.56 -15.87 15.02
N VAL A 629 -24.66 -16.50 15.77
CA VAL A 629 -25.00 -17.37 16.90
C VAL A 629 -25.57 -16.52 18.04
N HIS A 630 -24.97 -15.36 18.30
CA HIS A 630 -25.34 -14.46 19.39
C HIS A 630 -24.85 -13.03 19.11
N ALA A 631 -25.67 -12.03 19.38
CA ALA A 631 -25.29 -10.62 19.38
C ALA A 631 -25.92 -9.92 20.59
N SER A 632 -25.16 -9.18 21.39
CA SER A 632 -25.67 -8.46 22.56
C SER A 632 -25.02 -7.10 22.82
N ILE A 633 -25.78 -6.23 23.49
CA ILE A 633 -25.30 -4.97 24.09
C ILE A 633 -25.62 -5.00 25.58
N GLY A 634 -24.58 -4.93 26.41
CA GLY A 634 -24.66 -5.20 27.85
C GLY A 634 -25.29 -6.56 28.11
N ASN A 635 -26.37 -6.59 28.91
CA ASN A 635 -27.10 -7.82 29.21
C ASN A 635 -28.26 -8.09 28.22
N GLN A 636 -28.43 -7.27 27.16
CA GLN A 636 -29.54 -7.41 26.22
C GLN A 636 -29.12 -8.10 24.93
N VAL A 637 -29.84 -9.15 24.56
CA VAL A 637 -29.61 -9.90 23.31
C VAL A 637 -30.36 -9.22 22.16
N LEU A 638 -29.64 -8.85 21.11
CA LEU A 638 -30.17 -8.23 19.89
C LEU A 638 -30.51 -9.25 18.80
N ALA A 639 -29.72 -10.32 18.70
CA ALA A 639 -29.97 -11.41 17.76
C ALA A 639 -29.39 -12.73 18.29
N GLN A 640 -30.03 -13.83 17.95
CA GLN A 640 -29.56 -15.17 18.28
C GLN A 640 -30.01 -16.16 17.20
N ASN A 641 -29.12 -17.07 16.80
CA ASN A 641 -29.38 -18.09 15.78
C ASN A 641 -29.94 -17.54 14.45
N LEU A 642 -29.48 -16.36 14.04
CA LEU A 642 -29.93 -15.68 12.84
C LEU A 642 -29.12 -16.13 11.64
N SER A 643 -29.78 -16.68 10.62
CA SER A 643 -29.13 -17.05 9.37
C SER A 643 -28.68 -15.82 8.58
N VAL A 644 -27.50 -15.95 8.00
CA VAL A 644 -26.79 -14.95 7.21
C VAL A 644 -26.21 -15.65 5.99
N ARG A 645 -25.72 -14.87 5.02
CA ARG A 645 -25.23 -15.45 3.77
C ARG A 645 -24.09 -16.43 4.05
N SER A 646 -24.16 -17.61 3.45
CA SER A 646 -23.07 -18.58 3.54
C SER A 646 -21.87 -18.09 2.73
N ARG A 647 -20.65 -18.20 3.29
CA ARG A 647 -19.32 -17.96 2.65
C ARG A 647 -18.74 -16.55 2.74
N ASP A 648 -19.25 -15.72 3.63
CA ASP A 648 -18.65 -14.41 3.85
C ASP A 648 -17.53 -14.54 4.90
N ASN A 649 -16.30 -14.25 4.48
CA ASN A 649 -15.10 -14.19 5.31
C ASN A 649 -14.58 -12.75 5.27
N GLY A 650 -14.03 -12.24 6.37
CA GLY A 650 -13.63 -10.83 6.43
C GLY A 650 -12.96 -10.45 7.75
N PHE A 651 -12.43 -9.22 7.77
CA PHE A 651 -11.84 -8.62 8.96
C PHE A 651 -12.89 -8.38 10.05
N VAL A 652 -12.43 -8.29 11.30
CA VAL A 652 -13.20 -7.62 12.35
C VAL A 652 -12.96 -6.12 12.25
N GLY A 653 -14.04 -5.35 12.23
CA GLY A 653 -14.02 -3.90 12.21
C GLY A 653 -14.67 -3.26 13.44
N LEU A 654 -14.05 -2.20 13.95
CA LEU A 654 -14.66 -1.26 14.90
C LEU A 654 -15.00 0.01 14.14
N ALA A 655 -16.27 0.39 14.13
CA ALA A 655 -16.75 1.54 13.39
C ALA A 655 -17.45 2.54 14.30
N VAL A 656 -17.55 3.77 13.82
CA VAL A 656 -18.36 4.84 14.42
C VAL A 656 -19.28 5.40 13.35
N ASN A 657 -20.52 5.68 13.72
CA ASN A 657 -21.55 6.20 12.83
C ASN A 657 -21.41 7.70 12.47
N GLY A 658 -20.31 8.33 12.87
CA GLY A 658 -19.99 9.71 12.54
C GLY A 658 -18.62 10.12 13.07
N TYR A 659 -18.22 11.35 12.78
CA TYR A 659 -16.93 11.90 13.17
C TYR A 659 -17.05 12.64 14.49
N PHE A 660 -16.85 11.91 15.58
CA PHE A 660 -16.82 12.43 16.94
C PHE A 660 -16.14 11.41 17.86
N PRO A 661 -15.65 11.86 19.03
CA PRO A 661 -14.96 10.97 19.94
C PRO A 661 -15.82 9.81 20.45
N VAL A 662 -15.43 8.59 20.08
CA VAL A 662 -15.92 7.34 20.67
C VAL A 662 -14.74 6.56 21.21
N GLU A 663 -14.90 6.04 22.42
CA GLU A 663 -13.87 5.29 23.13
C GLU A 663 -14.20 3.80 23.16
N PHE A 664 -13.17 2.99 23.00
CA PHE A 664 -13.19 1.55 23.01
C PHE A 664 -12.20 1.07 24.07
N ALA A 665 -12.63 0.14 24.91
CA ALA A 665 -11.78 -0.50 25.89
C ALA A 665 -11.99 -2.02 25.86
N TYR A 666 -10.86 -2.73 25.95
CA TYR A 666 -10.80 -4.19 25.97
C TYR A 666 -11.42 -4.86 24.74
N ILE A 667 -10.56 -5.34 23.85
CA ILE A 667 -10.91 -6.20 22.70
C ILE A 667 -10.54 -7.65 23.05
N ASP A 668 -11.41 -8.61 22.70
CA ASP A 668 -11.15 -10.05 22.81
C ASP A 668 -11.73 -10.79 21.59
N ILE A 669 -10.86 -11.21 20.68
CA ILE A 669 -11.18 -11.96 19.46
C ILE A 669 -10.70 -13.39 19.64
N LYS A 670 -11.59 -14.37 19.47
CA LYS A 670 -11.27 -15.80 19.63
C LYS A 670 -12.04 -16.67 18.63
N PRO A 671 -11.48 -17.84 18.28
CA PRO A 671 -12.18 -18.85 17.52
C PRO A 671 -13.44 -19.37 18.25
N VAL A 672 -14.46 -19.77 17.50
CA VAL A 672 -15.64 -20.48 18.04
C VAL A 672 -15.89 -21.81 17.35
N GLY A 673 -16.41 -22.75 18.13
CA GLY A 673 -16.77 -24.09 17.64
C GLY A 673 -15.58 -25.02 17.45
N ASN A 674 -15.89 -26.28 17.13
CA ASN A 674 -14.89 -27.35 16.98
C ASN A 674 -14.32 -27.45 15.55
N ARG A 675 -14.71 -26.53 14.66
CA ARG A 675 -14.34 -26.53 13.24
C ARG A 675 -13.46 -25.36 12.81
N TRP A 676 -13.04 -24.50 13.74
CA TRP A 676 -11.94 -23.58 13.44
C TRP A 676 -10.71 -24.40 13.03
N LYS A 677 -10.43 -24.35 11.75
CA LYS A 677 -9.14 -24.69 11.21
C LYS A 677 -8.61 -23.35 10.69
N PRO A 678 -7.43 -22.89 11.11
CA PRO A 678 -6.72 -21.98 10.23
C PRO A 678 -6.64 -22.74 8.91
N LEU A 679 -6.91 -22.11 7.76
CA LEU A 679 -6.68 -22.77 6.48
C LEU A 679 -5.22 -23.23 6.50
N SER A 680 -5.02 -24.52 6.74
CA SER A 680 -3.71 -25.11 6.71
C SER A 680 -3.34 -25.18 5.25
N MET A 681 -2.37 -24.37 4.81
CA MET A 681 -1.40 -24.94 3.89
C MET A 681 -0.86 -26.19 4.59
N PRO A 682 -0.96 -27.37 3.96
CA PRO A 682 -1.05 -28.65 4.67
C PRO A 682 0.19 -28.83 5.54
N GLN A 683 0.05 -29.12 6.85
CA GLN A 683 1.01 -29.90 7.66
C GLN A 683 0.34 -30.52 8.92
N VAL A 684 1.00 -31.54 9.46
CA VAL A 684 0.50 -32.76 10.16
C VAL A 684 0.18 -32.57 11.67
N ASN A 685 -1.01 -33.04 12.11
CA ASN A 685 -1.51 -33.59 13.42
C ASN A 685 -0.71 -33.35 14.76
N GLN A 686 -1.24 -33.15 15.99
CA GLN A 686 -2.49 -33.58 16.69
C GLN A 686 -2.65 -32.97 18.15
N GLN A 687 -3.88 -32.54 18.55
CA GLN A 687 -4.68 -32.74 19.82
C GLN A 687 -4.56 -32.04 21.23
N ARG A 688 -5.76 -31.64 21.77
CA ARG A 688 -6.34 -31.50 23.19
C ARG A 688 -6.13 -30.20 24.03
N ASP A 689 -6.97 -29.69 24.95
CA ASP A 689 -8.35 -29.89 25.52
C ASP A 689 -8.78 -28.63 26.37
N LEU A 690 -10.06 -28.53 26.80
CA LEU A 690 -10.84 -27.34 27.27
C LEU A 690 -10.91 -27.03 28.82
N LEU A 691 -11.50 -25.86 29.10
CA LEU A 691 -11.69 -25.00 30.31
C LEU A 691 -12.65 -25.44 31.47
N SER A 692 -12.75 -24.62 32.54
CA SER A 692 -13.92 -24.48 33.46
C SER A 692 -14.13 -23.04 34.00
N PRO A 693 -15.36 -22.62 34.44
CA PRO A 693 -15.81 -21.21 34.59
C PRO A 693 -16.27 -20.79 36.01
N PHE A 694 -16.71 -19.53 36.24
CA PHE A 694 -17.75 -19.00 37.19
C PHE A 694 -17.64 -17.44 37.35
N PRO A 695 -18.54 -16.69 38.06
CA PRO A 695 -20.01 -16.54 37.96
C PRO A 695 -20.50 -15.04 37.97
N ASN A 696 -21.82 -14.83 37.87
CA ASN A 696 -22.57 -13.56 37.86
C ASN A 696 -22.79 -12.93 39.27
N ASP A 697 -23.07 -11.61 39.32
CA ASP A 697 -24.26 -10.96 39.95
C ASP A 697 -23.98 -9.51 40.42
N ALA A 698 -24.81 -8.52 39.99
CA ALA A 698 -25.32 -7.40 40.82
C ALA A 698 -26.18 -6.38 40.02
N SER A 699 -27.12 -5.73 40.70
CA SER A 699 -28.12 -4.74 40.21
C SER A 699 -28.16 -3.50 41.11
N LEU A 700 -28.60 -2.33 40.59
CA LEU A 700 -29.16 -1.11 41.26
C LEU A 700 -29.00 0.10 40.29
N GLY A 701 -29.76 1.20 40.22
CA GLY A 701 -30.81 1.85 41.02
C GLY A 701 -30.67 3.37 40.77
N LEU A 702 -31.74 4.10 40.40
CA LEU A 702 -31.70 5.46 39.82
C LEU A 702 -32.17 6.56 40.79
N ARG A 703 -31.54 7.76 40.72
CA ARG A 703 -32.18 9.09 40.93
C ARG A 703 -31.51 10.18 40.06
N PRO A 704 -32.23 11.27 39.70
CA PRO A 704 -31.87 12.13 38.56
C PRO A 704 -31.41 13.55 38.94
N CYS A 705 -30.76 14.22 37.97
CA CYS A 705 -30.94 15.64 37.65
C CYS A 705 -30.70 15.95 36.16
N THR A 706 -31.14 17.14 35.76
CA THR A 706 -31.76 17.63 34.51
C THR A 706 -30.87 17.82 33.27
N ALA A 707 -31.48 17.62 32.08
CA ALA A 707 -30.91 17.76 30.74
C ALA A 707 -31.38 19.04 30.01
N ASN A 708 -30.58 19.51 29.04
CA ASN A 708 -31.01 20.46 28.01
C ASN A 708 -31.54 19.66 26.81
N GLY A 709 -32.88 19.55 26.74
CA GLY A 709 -33.66 18.68 25.84
C GLY A 709 -33.25 18.75 24.37
N VAL A 710 -33.17 17.62 23.66
CA VAL A 710 -34.20 16.58 23.52
C VAL A 710 -33.59 15.18 23.69
N TYR A 711 -34.25 14.35 24.49
CA TYR A 711 -33.88 12.97 24.82
C TYR A 711 -34.91 12.01 24.22
N ASP A 712 -34.45 10.99 23.49
CA ASP A 712 -35.27 9.83 23.09
C ASP A 712 -34.65 8.55 23.69
N PRO A 713 -35.33 7.86 24.63
CA PRO A 713 -34.82 6.67 25.31
C PRO A 713 -34.71 5.41 24.42
N LEU A 714 -35.21 5.44 23.17
CA LEU A 714 -35.20 4.27 22.29
C LEU A 714 -34.10 4.38 21.22
N GLN A 715 -33.03 3.60 21.36
CA GLN A 715 -32.05 3.41 20.29
C GLN A 715 -32.36 2.11 19.56
N ALA A 716 -32.67 2.18 18.27
CA ALA A 716 -32.78 0.97 17.47
C ALA A 716 -31.40 0.55 16.96
N PHE A 717 -31.16 -0.74 16.69
CA PHE A 717 -29.94 -1.26 16.06
C PHE A 717 -30.35 -2.27 14.98
N ALA A 718 -29.59 -2.39 13.90
CA ALA A 718 -29.75 -3.34 12.82
C ALA A 718 -28.50 -4.19 12.69
N ILE A 719 -28.62 -5.48 12.40
CA ILE A 719 -27.54 -6.26 11.81
C ILE A 719 -27.82 -6.32 10.31
N ASP A 720 -26.83 -6.18 9.43
CA ASP A 720 -27.01 -6.26 7.99
C ASP A 720 -26.60 -7.63 7.38
N SER A 721 -26.86 -7.82 6.08
CA SER A 721 -26.62 -9.04 5.32
C SER A 721 -25.14 -9.24 4.99
N ASN A 722 -24.33 -8.22 5.27
CA ASN A 722 -22.87 -8.19 5.27
C ASN A 722 -22.31 -8.22 6.70
N TRP A 723 -23.13 -8.64 7.69
CA TRP A 723 -22.77 -8.88 9.09
C TRP A 723 -22.41 -7.65 9.92
N GLN A 724 -22.79 -6.46 9.48
CA GLN A 724 -22.54 -5.23 10.22
C GLN A 724 -23.61 -5.02 11.28
N LEU A 725 -23.26 -4.83 12.56
CA LEU A 725 -24.18 -4.30 13.57
C LEU A 725 -24.12 -2.77 13.48
N ARG A 726 -25.26 -2.08 13.34
CA ARG A 726 -25.36 -0.62 13.20
C ARG A 726 -26.48 -0.06 14.06
N ALA A 727 -26.35 1.16 14.58
CA ALA A 727 -27.48 1.88 15.17
C ALA A 727 -28.50 2.36 14.11
N LEU A 728 -29.81 2.26 14.39
CA LEU A 728 -30.94 2.75 13.61
C LEU A 728 -31.61 3.97 14.30
N GLY A 729 -32.18 4.89 13.50
CA GLY A 729 -32.97 6.04 13.96
C GLY A 729 -34.36 5.67 14.52
N ALA A 730 -34.92 6.52 15.40
CA ALA A 730 -36.19 6.28 16.13
C ALA A 730 -37.47 6.25 15.25
N ALA A 731 -37.39 6.57 13.95
CA ALA A 731 -38.56 6.63 13.06
C ALA A 731 -39.13 5.24 12.67
N GLY A 732 -38.56 4.13 13.14
CA GLY A 732 -39.03 2.77 12.85
C GLY A 732 -39.98 2.15 13.88
N ALA A 733 -40.13 2.74 15.07
CA ALA A 733 -40.77 2.05 16.20
C ALA A 733 -42.29 2.30 16.34
N SER A 734 -42.94 2.99 15.41
CA SER A 734 -44.38 3.24 15.46
C SER A 734 -45.13 2.51 14.34
N GLY A 735 -45.33 1.19 14.49
CA GLY A 735 -46.13 0.48 13.49
C GLY A 735 -46.25 -1.03 13.62
N ALA A 736 -46.47 -1.60 14.81
CA ALA A 736 -47.01 -2.97 14.91
C ALA A 736 -47.76 -3.22 16.23
N LYS A 737 -48.87 -2.52 16.44
CA LYS A 737 -49.96 -3.03 17.28
C LYS A 737 -50.87 -3.89 16.41
N SER A 738 -50.62 -5.20 16.34
CA SER A 738 -51.64 -6.25 16.23
C SER A 738 -50.99 -7.59 15.87
N SER A 739 -51.33 -8.62 16.64
CA SER A 739 -51.20 -10.03 16.31
C SER A 739 -51.54 -10.34 14.85
N LEU A 740 -50.69 -11.05 14.12
CA LEU A 740 -51.12 -11.87 12.99
C LEU A 740 -50.21 -13.10 12.84
N THR A 741 -50.91 -14.22 12.77
CA THR A 741 -50.53 -15.63 12.72
C THR A 741 -49.50 -16.00 11.67
N ALA A 742 -48.62 -16.95 12.02
CA ALA A 742 -47.80 -17.69 11.08
C ALA A 742 -48.66 -18.40 10.02
N SER A 743 -48.34 -18.22 8.75
CA SER A 743 -48.78 -19.10 7.68
C SER A 743 -47.59 -19.50 6.82
N ARG A 744 -47.35 -20.82 6.78
CA ARG A 744 -46.57 -21.50 5.73
C ARG A 744 -47.17 -21.13 4.38
N LEU A 745 -46.35 -20.74 3.41
CA LEU A 745 -46.72 -20.83 2.00
C LEU A 745 -45.86 -21.88 1.29
N GLN A 746 -46.55 -22.95 0.94
CA GLN A 746 -46.14 -24.10 0.15
C GLN A 746 -46.17 -23.71 -1.34
N CYS A 747 -45.25 -24.26 -2.13
CA CYS A 747 -45.29 -24.19 -3.58
C CYS A 747 -46.58 -24.84 -4.11
N VAL A 748 -47.36 -24.14 -4.95
CA VAL A 748 -48.47 -24.74 -5.71
C VAL A 748 -48.48 -24.25 -7.16
N ASP A 749 -48.84 -25.24 -7.97
CA ASP A 749 -48.81 -25.46 -9.41
C ASP A 749 -49.67 -24.52 -10.26
N ALA A 750 -49.34 -24.49 -11.55
CA ALA A 750 -49.89 -23.68 -12.62
C ALA A 750 -51.15 -24.32 -13.24
N SER A 751 -52.31 -23.65 -13.14
CA SER A 751 -53.43 -23.80 -14.10
C SER A 751 -54.65 -22.92 -13.75
N ASP A 752 -54.64 -21.65 -14.16
CA ASP A 752 -55.87 -20.85 -14.41
C ASP A 752 -55.57 -19.71 -15.44
N PRO A 753 -56.33 -19.56 -16.55
CA PRO A 753 -55.83 -18.98 -17.79
C PRO A 753 -56.35 -17.56 -18.10
N LYS A 754 -55.99 -16.57 -17.26
CA LYS A 754 -56.07 -15.12 -17.56
C LYS A 754 -54.85 -14.29 -17.13
N HIS A 755 -53.74 -14.96 -16.86
CA HIS A 755 -52.40 -14.36 -16.84
C HIS A 755 -51.58 -15.04 -17.92
N ILE A 756 -50.89 -14.27 -18.76
CA ILE A 756 -50.01 -14.83 -19.79
C ILE A 756 -48.78 -15.40 -19.07
N GLY A 757 -48.81 -16.70 -18.85
CA GLY A 757 -47.67 -17.50 -18.41
C GLY A 757 -47.33 -18.58 -19.44
N LEU A 758 -46.12 -19.14 -19.25
CA LEU A 758 -45.52 -20.34 -19.89
C LEU A 758 -44.88 -20.05 -21.26
N ARG A 759 -43.64 -20.47 -21.58
CA ARG A 759 -42.73 -21.51 -21.04
C ARG A 759 -41.37 -21.33 -21.73
N ASP A 760 -40.24 -21.53 -21.05
CA ASP A 760 -39.45 -22.75 -21.21
C ASP A 760 -38.15 -22.77 -20.39
N CYS A 761 -37.95 -23.92 -19.75
CA CYS A 761 -36.68 -24.37 -19.19
C CYS A 761 -35.78 -24.91 -20.32
N ARG A 762 -34.56 -24.35 -20.43
CA ARG A 762 -33.24 -24.85 -20.97
C ARG A 762 -33.26 -26.02 -21.98
N PRO A 763 -32.48 -26.04 -23.10
CA PRO A 763 -31.02 -25.76 -23.13
C PRO A 763 -30.39 -25.28 -24.49
N GLY A 764 -29.35 -24.43 -24.44
CA GLY A 764 -28.36 -24.29 -25.52
C GLY A 764 -28.67 -23.38 -26.73
N GLY A 765 -27.88 -22.30 -26.86
CA GLY A 765 -27.53 -21.69 -28.16
C GLY A 765 -28.42 -20.56 -28.70
N PRO A 766 -27.89 -19.66 -29.56
CA PRO A 766 -28.19 -18.22 -29.57
C PRO A 766 -28.96 -17.72 -30.79
N VAL A 767 -29.53 -16.50 -30.74
CA VAL A 767 -29.83 -15.69 -31.93
C VAL A 767 -29.44 -14.23 -31.70
N PHE A 768 -28.43 -13.81 -32.47
CA PHE A 768 -27.92 -12.45 -32.66
C PHE A 768 -28.33 -11.94 -34.04
N VAL A 769 -28.53 -10.61 -34.21
CA VAL A 769 -28.03 -9.79 -35.35
C VAL A 769 -27.96 -8.33 -34.83
N THR A 770 -26.85 -7.58 -34.86
CA THR A 770 -26.18 -7.04 -36.06
C THR A 770 -24.69 -6.66 -35.84
N SER A 771 -23.87 -7.07 -36.82
CA SER A 771 -22.53 -6.67 -37.31
C SER A 771 -21.69 -5.61 -36.56
N ALA A 772 -20.36 -5.73 -36.37
CA ALA A 772 -19.35 -6.49 -37.11
C ALA A 772 -18.12 -6.92 -36.27
N LYS A 773 -17.73 -8.19 -36.44
CA LYS A 773 -16.38 -8.77 -36.57
C LYS A 773 -15.27 -8.35 -35.59
N ASN A 774 -15.16 -9.08 -34.48
CA ASN A 774 -14.15 -10.13 -34.31
C ASN A 774 -14.48 -10.98 -33.07
N ALA A 775 -14.49 -12.29 -33.25
CA ALA A 775 -14.87 -13.26 -32.24
C ALA A 775 -13.67 -13.63 -31.36
N ALA A 776 -13.84 -13.58 -30.04
CA ALA A 776 -13.06 -14.38 -29.12
C ALA A 776 -14.02 -15.17 -28.22
N LYS A 777 -13.99 -16.50 -28.36
CA LYS A 777 -14.56 -17.43 -27.37
C LYS A 777 -13.73 -17.31 -26.09
N VAL A 778 -14.34 -16.88 -25.00
CA VAL A 778 -13.70 -17.00 -23.67
C VAL A 778 -14.00 -18.41 -23.14
N ASN A 779 -13.02 -19.31 -23.29
CA ASN A 779 -13.04 -20.70 -22.83
C ASN A 779 -11.96 -20.94 -21.75
N LYS A 780 -11.68 -19.96 -20.88
CA LYS A 780 -10.75 -20.17 -19.77
C LYS A 780 -11.29 -19.59 -18.48
N TRP A 781 -11.48 -20.49 -17.51
CA TRP A 781 -11.19 -20.17 -16.13
C TRP A 781 -9.69 -19.97 -16.02
N VAL A 782 -9.27 -18.86 -15.43
CA VAL A 782 -7.88 -18.73 -14.96
C VAL A 782 -7.85 -19.37 -13.59
N TYR A 783 -7.38 -20.61 -13.56
CA TYR A 783 -6.97 -21.26 -12.34
C TYR A 783 -5.62 -20.66 -11.94
N PHE A 784 -5.61 -19.95 -10.82
CA PHE A 784 -4.38 -19.46 -10.21
C PHE A 784 -3.80 -20.60 -9.36
N PRO A 785 -2.70 -21.25 -9.77
CA PRO A 785 -2.22 -22.47 -9.12
C PRO A 785 -1.81 -22.29 -7.66
N ASN A 786 -1.59 -21.04 -7.26
CA ASN A 786 -1.03 -20.68 -5.96
C ASN A 786 -2.12 -20.26 -4.95
N THR A 787 -3.33 -19.94 -5.41
CA THR A 787 -4.45 -19.50 -4.55
C THR A 787 -5.63 -20.46 -4.53
N PHE A 788 -5.66 -21.46 -5.43
CA PHE A 788 -6.77 -22.42 -5.56
C PHE A 788 -8.16 -21.78 -5.73
N GLN A 789 -8.25 -20.54 -6.21
CA GLN A 789 -9.52 -19.82 -6.38
C GLN A 789 -9.91 -19.61 -7.85
N LEU A 790 -11.23 -19.64 -8.11
CA LEU A 790 -11.87 -19.19 -9.35
C LEU A 790 -12.59 -17.86 -9.06
N ARG A 791 -12.30 -16.78 -9.80
CA ARG A 791 -13.03 -15.50 -9.72
C ARG A 791 -13.77 -15.17 -11.03
N SER A 792 -14.81 -14.34 -10.95
CA SER A 792 -15.59 -13.76 -12.08
C SER A 792 -15.70 -12.22 -11.93
N GLN A 793 -15.61 -11.44 -13.02
CA GLN A 793 -15.51 -9.96 -13.02
C GLN A 793 -16.74 -9.20 -13.63
N LEU A 794 -17.38 -8.34 -12.81
CA LEU A 794 -18.11 -7.02 -12.85
C LEU A 794 -18.77 -6.31 -14.09
N SER A 795 -19.77 -5.39 -13.81
CA SER A 795 -19.91 -3.96 -14.29
C SER A 795 -21.05 -3.10 -13.59
N TYR A 796 -21.04 -1.73 -13.71
CA TYR A 796 -21.63 -0.60 -12.88
C TYR A 796 -22.39 0.56 -13.67
N SER A 797 -23.11 1.56 -13.06
CA SER A 797 -23.38 2.99 -13.57
C SER A 797 -24.28 4.02 -12.74
N ALA A 798 -23.71 5.13 -12.19
CA ALA A 798 -24.16 6.00 -11.03
C ALA A 798 -24.93 7.34 -11.31
N GLN A 799 -25.46 8.08 -10.28
CA GLN A 799 -25.66 9.57 -10.14
C GLN A 799 -26.15 10.03 -8.71
N VAL A 800 -25.95 11.33 -8.35
CA VAL A 800 -25.81 11.96 -7.00
C VAL A 800 -26.59 13.29 -6.85
N GLY A 801 -26.90 13.77 -5.62
CA GLY A 801 -27.09 15.21 -5.29
C GLY A 801 -27.41 15.58 -3.80
N GLU A 802 -26.80 16.67 -3.28
CA GLU A 802 -26.97 17.37 -1.96
C GLU A 802 -26.99 18.93 -2.20
N PRO A 803 -27.20 19.92 -1.25
CA PRO A 803 -27.39 19.93 0.23
C PRO A 803 -28.43 20.96 0.88
N GLN A 804 -28.55 20.93 2.23
CA GLN A 804 -28.95 21.96 3.27
C GLN A 804 -30.41 22.15 3.83
N CYS A 805 -30.47 22.73 5.05
CA CYS A 805 -31.39 22.47 6.19
C CYS A 805 -32.82 23.09 6.24
N LEU A 806 -33.66 22.40 7.03
CA LEU A 806 -34.92 22.77 7.72
C LEU A 806 -36.28 22.74 6.95
N THR A 807 -37.08 21.70 7.27
CA THR A 807 -38.52 21.45 6.94
C THR A 807 -38.79 21.20 5.44
N VAL A 808 -39.59 20.18 5.01
CA VAL A 808 -41.04 20.23 4.70
C VAL A 808 -41.43 18.94 3.90
N LEU A 809 -42.75 18.63 3.85
CA LEU A 809 -43.48 17.75 2.90
C LEU A 809 -42.85 17.48 1.50
N ALA A 810 -43.01 16.22 1.08
CA ALA A 810 -43.30 15.64 -0.25
C ALA A 810 -42.45 15.90 -1.52
N SER A 811 -41.92 14.76 -2.02
CA SER A 811 -41.88 14.20 -3.40
C SER A 811 -40.81 14.54 -4.45
N HIS A 812 -40.20 13.44 -4.95
CA HIS A 812 -39.74 13.04 -6.30
C HIS A 812 -38.28 13.20 -6.81
N ASP A 813 -37.75 12.02 -7.24
CA ASP A 813 -36.83 11.65 -8.36
C ASP A 813 -35.38 12.19 -8.43
N ALA A 814 -34.31 11.50 -8.89
CA ALA A 814 -34.03 10.14 -9.40
C ALA A 814 -32.48 9.91 -9.57
N GLY A 815 -32.04 8.63 -9.62
CA GLY A 815 -30.82 8.07 -10.29
C GLY A 815 -29.43 8.37 -9.68
N SER A 816 -28.41 7.50 -9.59
CA SER A 816 -28.13 6.13 -10.12
C SER A 816 -26.96 5.43 -9.35
N SER A 817 -26.66 4.18 -9.74
CA SER A 817 -25.84 3.06 -9.17
C SER A 817 -24.74 3.13 -8.09
N THR A 818 -24.58 1.90 -7.56
CA THR A 818 -23.67 1.22 -6.63
C THR A 818 -22.57 0.34 -7.24
N LEU A 819 -21.30 0.58 -6.86
CA LEU A 819 -20.10 -0.23 -7.15
C LEU A 819 -19.69 -0.83 -5.82
N GLN A 820 -19.18 -2.05 -5.89
CA GLN A 820 -19.23 -3.05 -4.83
C GLN A 820 -18.29 -2.73 -3.66
N ALA A 821 -18.82 -2.90 -2.45
CA ALA A 821 -18.05 -3.05 -1.22
C ALA A 821 -17.58 -4.51 -1.10
N GLU A 822 -16.28 -4.72 -0.84
CA GLU A 822 -15.79 -5.99 -0.32
C GLU A 822 -16.17 -6.13 1.16
N GLN A 823 -16.29 -7.37 1.64
CA GLN A 823 -17.04 -7.72 2.86
C GLN A 823 -16.27 -7.35 4.13
N ILE A 824 -16.75 -6.32 4.83
CA ILE A 824 -16.25 -5.88 6.15
C ILE A 824 -17.30 -6.24 7.21
N LEU A 825 -16.93 -7.10 8.17
CA LEU A 825 -17.75 -7.42 9.35
C LEU A 825 -17.50 -6.31 10.41
N ALA A 826 -18.29 -5.23 10.39
CA ALA A 826 -18.08 -4.08 11.28
C ALA A 826 -19.14 -4.01 12.39
N VAL A 827 -18.79 -3.47 13.56
CA VAL A 827 -19.78 -3.03 14.55
C VAL A 827 -19.69 -1.54 14.78
N ALA A 828 -20.83 -0.89 14.53
CA ALA A 828 -21.08 0.54 14.47
C ALA A 828 -22.13 0.96 15.49
#